data_AF-A0AAD8F544-F1
#
_entry.id   AF-A0AAD8F544-F1
#
_cell.length_a   1.000
_cell.length_b   1.000
_cell.length_c   1.000
_cell.angle_alpha   90.00
_cell.angle_beta   90.00
_cell.angle_gamma   90.00
#
_symmetry.space_group_name_H-M   'P 1'
#
loop_
_entity.id
_entity.type
_entity.pdbx_description
1 polymer ?
#
loop_
_entity_poly.entity_id
_entity_poly.type
_entity_poly.pdbx_seq_one_letter_code
_entity_poly.pdbx_strand_id
1 'polypeptide(L)'
;MTDPAQPQPAPAATTTGTQLSSMASSLGIDDPRVEITADYLLRRYRQKPDRWVKFYNNSDNHNALIDFFNNQEREVVIFVCTPAAIDMSFSWPDDPHNIFSYFVKLDRNKQITKENFRDEMLYGDFLPNEMDQFSMFLNRIVERIINNERNNVKWPTVVTEDIRKHTQLLKTVVDITSCRTKGQTLLRIHNDLENFEYPDPKNPKLNRKTLHLIESMVVLWCNEIQNVLKVRNAEPLLEGKNPAPQVEIKFWQLRAKDFEQIYQQMIDPTVKMMVKCLKDGNSIYYKSYKDLYSSVVGALVEANDNLVYLTTVSNALAKVEETDFDACAPLLGPLMHTIGLVWVHSRYYNTAERITVLLQMLCNFVIELVDNYISPEEMFKGDMAETIPLVKTAEQVMSSFRMAFDDTRKRLPSMFPPGVTPRPWFFQPDIVFSRFTKVHERLKIAYYLMDTNVNFMKLEKVEFGGIRGNSLGDDVIVIFQEFDEAFKLFTESKYNPLDASDPTFLENFETFNLIMEDFDRRLATIVCKGYYDCSGLEMIFKLIEMMGPLLERQLILKDFDDKYPQVVKMMDEALDICFELYEEQMAIKKETGSMVVHKNMPPMAGAMIWAREIYNRVAIYMESFSRLEHQIKNMDEFKHIFVRLEDLKHLLDQNDKFYFNSWLSTVDEICSFNMSQPLLTRDSGTRLLAVNFDAKLVAVLKEMKYLKLRNKELIPVIPEGVYEKRDMLFKYYANLMLIMQLYNKLITESLPVEKPLISPHLMKIDNELEEALTTLSWEMQDIWEYIANTLQQIQDLTSKVQRTKDNVERLKTVMATWSQSPLFERKEKLDNLLGLTDRHETVKKRYNEITAAGVEVLDLMEVGLCWL
;
A
#
# COMPACT_ATOMS: atom_id res chain seq x y z
N MET A 1 -48.23 68.83 -79.23
CA MET A 1 -46.78 69.11 -79.18
C MET A 1 -46.23 68.46 -77.93
N THR A 2 -45.31 67.51 -78.14
CA THR A 2 -44.34 66.94 -77.20
C THR A 2 -44.86 66.24 -75.94
N ASP A 3 -45.18 64.94 -76.12
CA ASP A 3 -44.97 63.89 -75.12
C ASP A 3 -43.48 63.83 -74.70
N PRO A 4 -43.16 63.82 -73.40
CA PRO A 4 -41.89 63.29 -72.90
C PRO A 4 -42.09 61.86 -72.39
N ALA A 5 -41.28 60.98 -72.97
CA ALA A 5 -41.19 59.55 -72.81
C ALA A 5 -41.31 59.02 -71.36
N GLN A 6 -42.09 57.95 -71.21
CA GLN A 6 -42.05 57.03 -70.09
C GLN A 6 -40.61 56.51 -69.87
N PRO A 7 -40.08 56.54 -68.63
CA PRO A 7 -38.86 55.82 -68.32
C PRO A 7 -39.13 54.31 -68.39
N GLN A 8 -38.49 53.65 -69.36
CA GLN A 8 -38.43 52.21 -69.47
C GLN A 8 -37.91 51.58 -68.17
N PRO A 9 -38.43 50.42 -67.76
CA PRO A 9 -37.86 49.65 -66.66
C PRO A 9 -36.44 49.25 -67.02
N ALA A 10 -35.49 49.64 -66.16
CA ALA A 10 -34.10 49.24 -66.26
C ALA A 10 -34.01 47.71 -66.39
N PRO A 11 -33.18 47.22 -67.32
CA PRO A 11 -33.08 45.79 -67.62
C PRO A 11 -32.67 45.04 -66.37
N ALA A 12 -33.35 43.91 -66.14
CA ALA A 12 -32.97 42.93 -65.14
C ALA A 12 -31.45 42.73 -65.22
N ALA A 13 -30.77 43.11 -64.15
CA ALA A 13 -29.34 42.86 -64.01
C ALA A 13 -29.16 41.35 -64.12
N THR A 14 -28.76 40.94 -65.33
CA THR A 14 -28.19 39.66 -65.63
C THR A 14 -26.94 39.63 -64.76
N THR A 15 -27.03 39.01 -63.60
CA THR A 15 -25.85 38.60 -62.84
C THR A 15 -25.16 37.57 -63.70
N THR A 16 -24.32 38.09 -64.59
CA THR A 16 -23.20 37.42 -65.22
C THR A 16 -22.63 36.45 -64.19
N GLY A 17 -22.73 35.17 -64.51
CA GLY A 17 -22.13 34.11 -63.72
C GLY A 17 -20.64 34.34 -63.63
N THR A 18 -20.21 34.99 -62.56
CA THR A 18 -18.90 34.74 -62.00
C THR A 18 -18.99 33.31 -61.48
N GLN A 19 -18.48 32.36 -62.25
CA GLN A 19 -18.19 31.02 -61.77
C GLN A 19 -17.18 31.15 -60.62
N LEU A 20 -17.68 31.37 -59.41
CA LEU A 20 -16.96 31.10 -58.17
C LEU A 20 -16.69 29.61 -58.18
N SER A 21 -15.44 29.18 -58.41
CA SER A 21 -15.07 27.77 -58.43
C SER A 21 -15.66 27.07 -57.20
N SER A 22 -16.62 26.17 -57.40
CA SER A 22 -17.21 25.38 -56.32
C SER A 22 -16.10 24.51 -55.72
N MET A 23 -15.95 24.56 -54.39
CA MET A 23 -15.00 23.68 -53.68
C MET A 23 -15.47 22.23 -53.72
N ALA A 24 -16.76 22.00 -54.03
CA ALA A 24 -17.35 20.69 -54.19
C ALA A 24 -17.27 20.14 -55.62
N SER A 25 -17.01 20.95 -56.65
CA SER A 25 -16.95 20.47 -58.04
C SER A 25 -15.78 19.51 -58.31
N SER A 26 -14.74 19.51 -57.46
CA SER A 26 -13.64 18.55 -57.50
C SER A 26 -13.92 17.25 -56.75
N LEU A 27 -15.09 17.10 -56.11
CA LEU A 27 -15.45 15.95 -55.27
C LEU A 27 -16.17 14.82 -56.04
N GLY A 28 -16.52 15.00 -57.31
CA GLY A 28 -17.20 13.99 -58.12
C GLY A 28 -18.59 13.59 -57.60
N ILE A 29 -19.35 14.56 -57.07
CA ILE A 29 -20.69 14.33 -56.51
C ILE A 29 -21.73 14.38 -57.64
N ASP A 30 -22.45 13.29 -57.89
CA ASP A 30 -23.46 13.18 -58.96
C ASP A 30 -24.85 13.77 -58.60
N ASP A 31 -25.10 14.08 -57.33
CA ASP A 31 -26.36 14.67 -56.86
C ASP A 31 -26.20 16.17 -56.56
N PRO A 32 -26.87 17.07 -57.32
CA PRO A 32 -26.75 18.51 -57.14
C PRO A 32 -27.25 19.00 -55.77
N ARG A 33 -28.13 18.23 -55.10
CA ARG A 33 -28.62 18.52 -53.74
C ARG A 33 -27.51 18.31 -52.71
N VAL A 34 -26.68 17.30 -52.91
CA VAL A 34 -25.55 16.99 -52.04
C VAL A 34 -24.40 17.96 -52.32
N GLU A 35 -24.17 18.32 -53.59
CA GLU A 35 -23.12 19.27 -53.97
C GLU A 35 -23.30 20.63 -53.30
N ILE A 36 -24.53 21.17 -53.24
CA ILE A 36 -24.78 22.47 -52.61
C ILE A 36 -24.60 22.43 -51.08
N THR A 37 -25.03 21.34 -50.43
CA THR A 37 -24.81 21.14 -49.00
C THR A 37 -23.32 21.05 -48.68
N ALA A 38 -22.57 20.30 -49.50
CA ALA A 38 -21.12 20.17 -49.38
C ALA A 38 -20.40 21.51 -49.57
N ASP A 39 -20.69 22.24 -50.65
CA ASP A 39 -20.03 23.51 -50.96
C ASP A 39 -20.31 24.56 -49.88
N TYR A 40 -21.54 24.62 -49.36
CA TYR A 40 -21.91 25.52 -48.28
C TYR A 40 -21.12 25.23 -46.99
N LEU A 41 -21.13 23.98 -46.53
CA LEU A 41 -20.45 23.58 -45.28
C LEU A 41 -18.92 23.73 -45.39
N LEU A 42 -18.32 23.31 -46.49
CA LEU A 42 -16.88 23.42 -46.70
C LEU A 42 -16.41 24.88 -46.71
N ARG A 43 -17.14 25.77 -47.39
CA ARG A 43 -16.83 27.20 -47.43
C ARG A 43 -17.04 27.86 -46.07
N ARG A 44 -18.11 27.50 -45.38
CA ARG A 44 -18.47 28.11 -44.10
C ARG A 44 -17.49 27.75 -42.99
N TYR A 45 -17.17 26.47 -42.83
CA TYR A 45 -16.27 25.98 -41.78
C TYR A 45 -14.79 25.96 -42.22
N ARG A 46 -14.47 26.41 -43.45
CA ARG A 46 -13.13 26.40 -44.05
C ARG A 46 -12.47 25.01 -43.96
N GLN A 47 -13.27 23.96 -44.15
CA GLN A 47 -12.85 22.56 -44.03
C GLN A 47 -12.20 22.08 -45.33
N LYS A 48 -11.29 21.09 -45.23
CA LYS A 48 -10.71 20.44 -46.41
C LYS A 48 -11.75 19.53 -47.09
N PRO A 49 -11.82 19.47 -48.43
CA PRO A 49 -12.77 18.63 -49.15
C PRO A 49 -12.74 17.15 -48.74
N ASP A 50 -11.56 16.60 -48.41
CA ASP A 50 -11.40 15.22 -47.92
C ASP A 50 -12.27 14.87 -46.70
N ARG A 51 -12.62 15.86 -45.88
CA ARG A 51 -13.47 15.66 -44.69
C ARG A 51 -14.91 15.38 -45.06
N TRP A 52 -15.44 16.10 -46.05
CA TRP A 52 -16.75 15.80 -46.61
C TRP A 52 -16.78 14.41 -47.23
N VAL A 53 -15.72 14.02 -47.96
CA VAL A 53 -15.61 12.68 -48.55
C VAL A 53 -15.64 11.59 -47.47
N LYS A 54 -14.91 11.77 -46.35
CA LYS A 54 -14.96 10.82 -45.21
C LYS A 54 -16.34 10.75 -44.57
N PHE A 55 -17.00 11.89 -44.38
CA PHE A 55 -18.37 11.94 -43.85
C PHE A 55 -19.37 11.25 -44.77
N TYR A 56 -19.33 11.56 -46.06
CA TYR A 56 -20.27 11.09 -47.08
C TYR A 56 -20.04 9.62 -47.49
N ASN A 57 -18.82 9.10 -47.36
CA ASN A 57 -18.53 7.68 -47.61
C ASN A 57 -18.99 6.77 -46.45
N ASN A 58 -19.35 7.32 -45.29
CA ASN A 58 -20.03 6.56 -44.25
C ASN A 58 -21.47 6.28 -44.72
N SER A 59 -21.82 4.99 -44.83
CA SER A 59 -23.12 4.53 -45.33
C SER A 59 -24.29 5.12 -44.56
N ASP A 60 -24.16 5.27 -43.23
CA ASP A 60 -25.25 5.76 -42.38
C ASP A 60 -25.52 7.24 -42.63
N ASN A 61 -24.47 8.04 -42.73
CA ASN A 61 -24.55 9.48 -43.02
C ASN A 61 -25.06 9.75 -44.43
N HIS A 62 -24.59 8.97 -45.41
CA HIS A 62 -25.07 9.03 -46.79
C HIS A 62 -26.57 8.77 -46.86
N ASN A 63 -27.01 7.65 -46.28
CA ASN A 63 -28.42 7.24 -46.30
C ASN A 63 -29.30 8.24 -45.58
N ALA A 64 -28.86 8.77 -44.43
CA ALA A 64 -29.60 9.77 -43.67
C ALA A 64 -29.71 11.12 -44.42
N LEU A 65 -28.65 11.56 -45.13
CA LEU A 65 -28.72 12.78 -45.93
C LEU A 65 -29.66 12.63 -47.13
N ILE A 66 -29.67 11.47 -47.76
CA ILE A 66 -30.62 11.16 -48.84
C ILE A 66 -32.06 11.00 -48.32
N ASP A 67 -32.23 10.41 -47.12
CA ASP A 67 -33.52 10.34 -46.42
C ASP A 67 -34.08 11.73 -46.17
N PHE A 68 -33.26 12.69 -45.71
CA PHE A 68 -33.70 14.08 -45.57
C PHE A 68 -34.29 14.65 -46.87
N PHE A 69 -33.67 14.46 -48.02
CA PHE A 69 -34.21 15.02 -49.26
C PHE A 69 -35.51 14.35 -49.72
N ASN A 70 -35.61 13.03 -49.55
CA ASN A 70 -36.68 12.22 -50.13
C ASN A 70 -37.88 12.00 -49.16
N ASN A 71 -37.65 12.03 -47.86
CA ASN A 71 -38.67 11.78 -46.85
C ASN A 71 -39.40 13.07 -46.49
N GLN A 72 -40.73 13.09 -46.62
CA GLN A 72 -41.56 14.27 -46.33
C GLN A 72 -41.63 14.60 -44.83
N GLU A 73 -41.43 13.61 -43.95
CA GLU A 73 -41.49 13.81 -42.49
C GLU A 73 -40.24 14.48 -41.92
N ARG A 74 -39.12 14.48 -42.66
CA ARG A 74 -37.87 15.14 -42.28
C ARG A 74 -37.88 16.60 -42.73
N GLU A 75 -38.25 17.50 -41.83
CA GLU A 75 -38.38 18.95 -42.13
C GLU A 75 -37.03 19.69 -42.13
N VAL A 76 -36.10 19.28 -41.27
CA VAL A 76 -34.81 19.95 -41.04
C VAL A 76 -33.66 18.95 -40.92
N VAL A 77 -32.48 19.33 -41.41
CA VAL A 77 -31.21 18.68 -41.12
C VAL A 77 -30.20 19.73 -40.62
N ILE A 78 -29.43 19.36 -39.62
CA ILE A 78 -28.47 20.23 -38.93
C ILE A 78 -27.10 19.59 -38.98
N PHE A 79 -26.09 20.42 -39.26
CA PHE A 79 -24.71 20.01 -39.31
C PHE A 79 -23.90 20.73 -38.23
N VAL A 80 -23.14 19.95 -37.47
CA VAL A 80 -22.14 20.42 -36.53
C VAL A 80 -20.78 20.06 -37.08
N CYS A 81 -19.99 21.06 -37.47
CA CYS A 81 -18.66 20.83 -38.02
C CYS A 81 -17.61 21.30 -37.03
N THR A 82 -16.86 20.35 -36.46
CA THR A 82 -15.67 20.62 -35.65
C THR A 82 -14.41 20.52 -36.50
N PRO A 83 -13.25 21.00 -36.03
CA PRO A 83 -11.97 20.76 -36.73
C PRO A 83 -11.67 19.26 -36.95
N ALA A 84 -12.28 18.37 -36.14
CA ALA A 84 -12.06 16.93 -36.18
C ALA A 84 -13.07 16.16 -37.06
N ALA A 85 -14.35 16.54 -37.01
CA ALA A 85 -15.46 15.77 -37.60
C ALA A 85 -16.61 16.66 -38.12
N ILE A 86 -17.42 16.08 -39.02
CA ILE A 86 -18.71 16.64 -39.47
C ILE A 86 -19.78 15.68 -38.96
N ASP A 87 -20.66 16.16 -38.11
CA ASP A 87 -21.78 15.40 -37.56
C ASP A 87 -23.11 15.96 -38.09
N MET A 88 -24.09 15.09 -38.27
CA MET A 88 -25.40 15.42 -38.83
C MET A 88 -26.52 14.90 -37.92
N SER A 89 -27.51 15.74 -37.65
CA SER A 89 -28.68 15.42 -36.85
C SER A 89 -29.97 15.94 -37.49
N PHE A 90 -31.10 15.34 -37.10
CA PHE A 90 -32.45 15.84 -37.44
C PHE A 90 -33.10 16.59 -36.28
N SER A 91 -32.44 16.67 -35.14
CA SER A 91 -32.87 17.40 -33.95
C SER A 91 -31.94 18.59 -33.71
N TRP A 92 -32.52 19.68 -33.21
CA TRP A 92 -31.74 20.84 -32.76
C TRP A 92 -30.79 20.43 -31.65
N PRO A 93 -29.50 20.81 -31.73
CA PRO A 93 -28.52 20.51 -30.69
C PRO A 93 -28.78 21.35 -29.44
N ASP A 94 -28.54 20.77 -28.26
CA ASP A 94 -28.70 21.44 -26.96
C ASP A 94 -27.46 22.26 -26.53
N ASP A 95 -26.38 22.25 -27.34
CA ASP A 95 -25.11 22.87 -27.00
C ASP A 95 -25.04 24.36 -27.42
N PRO A 96 -25.02 25.32 -26.47
CA PRO A 96 -25.09 26.75 -26.77
C PRO A 96 -23.80 27.34 -27.35
N HIS A 97 -22.71 26.57 -27.46
CA HIS A 97 -21.39 27.08 -27.79
C HIS A 97 -20.92 26.83 -29.22
N ASN A 98 -21.60 25.95 -29.97
CA ASN A 98 -21.19 25.55 -31.30
C ASN A 98 -21.94 26.31 -32.41
N ILE A 99 -21.26 26.53 -33.55
CA ILE A 99 -21.90 27.05 -34.76
C ILE A 99 -22.54 25.87 -35.48
N PHE A 100 -23.83 25.98 -35.79
CA PHE A 100 -24.56 24.94 -36.51
C PHE A 100 -25.13 25.49 -37.80
N SER A 101 -24.99 24.75 -38.89
CA SER A 101 -25.63 25.07 -40.17
C SER A 101 -26.88 24.22 -40.34
N TYR A 102 -27.99 24.83 -40.71
CA TYR A 102 -29.28 24.16 -40.90
C TYR A 102 -29.73 24.22 -42.35
N PHE A 103 -30.48 23.20 -42.78
CA PHE A 103 -31.18 23.14 -44.05
C PHE A 103 -32.63 22.73 -43.77
N VAL A 104 -33.59 23.56 -44.17
CA VAL A 104 -35.03 23.43 -43.88
C VAL A 104 -35.82 23.46 -45.19
N LYS A 105 -36.87 22.64 -45.27
CA LYS A 105 -37.82 22.65 -46.39
C LYS A 105 -38.85 23.77 -46.22
N LEU A 106 -39.10 24.55 -47.27
CA LEU A 106 -40.09 25.64 -47.24
C LEU A 106 -41.53 25.10 -47.28
N ASP A 107 -41.80 24.09 -48.11
CA ASP A 107 -43.09 23.40 -48.18
C ASP A 107 -42.97 21.99 -47.58
N ARG A 108 -43.65 21.78 -46.45
CA ARG A 108 -43.61 20.51 -45.68
C ARG A 108 -44.17 19.32 -46.45
N ASN A 109 -44.97 19.56 -47.49
CA ASN A 109 -45.63 18.49 -48.25
C ASN A 109 -44.91 18.15 -49.56
N LYS A 110 -43.77 18.80 -49.87
CA LYS A 110 -43.02 18.56 -51.11
C LYS A 110 -41.68 17.89 -50.84
N GLN A 111 -41.32 16.95 -51.71
CA GLN A 111 -39.97 16.37 -51.74
C GLN A 111 -38.98 17.33 -52.41
N ILE A 112 -37.74 17.34 -51.93
CA ILE A 112 -36.65 18.09 -52.57
C ILE A 112 -36.11 17.24 -53.72
N THR A 113 -36.52 17.56 -54.95
CA THR A 113 -36.01 16.96 -56.19
C THR A 113 -34.74 17.68 -56.65
N LYS A 114 -34.04 17.09 -57.63
CA LYS A 114 -32.84 17.68 -58.25
C LYS A 114 -33.11 19.00 -58.98
N GLU A 115 -34.37 19.35 -59.23
CA GLU A 115 -34.78 20.53 -59.99
C GLU A 115 -35.33 21.64 -59.08
N ASN A 116 -36.01 21.30 -57.98
CA ASN A 116 -36.67 22.28 -57.10
C ASN A 116 -35.84 22.71 -55.87
N PHE A 117 -34.69 22.08 -55.63
CA PHE A 117 -33.93 22.26 -54.38
C PHE A 117 -33.47 23.70 -54.11
N ARG A 118 -33.35 24.56 -55.13
CA ARG A 118 -32.95 25.96 -54.96
C ARG A 118 -34.10 26.86 -54.49
N ASP A 119 -35.33 26.49 -54.84
CA ASP A 119 -36.52 27.29 -54.54
C ASP A 119 -37.27 26.78 -53.31
N GLU A 120 -37.10 25.51 -52.94
CA GLU A 120 -37.83 24.83 -51.87
C GLU A 120 -36.96 24.52 -50.62
N MET A 121 -35.66 24.85 -50.63
CA MET A 121 -34.74 24.64 -49.51
C MET A 121 -34.15 25.95 -49.00
N LEU A 122 -34.34 26.24 -47.72
CA LEU A 122 -33.74 27.36 -47.02
C LEU A 122 -32.57 26.85 -46.16
N TYR A 123 -31.43 27.51 -46.24
CA TYR A 123 -30.26 27.15 -45.44
C TYR A 123 -29.59 28.37 -44.84
N GLY A 124 -28.97 28.18 -43.68
CA GLY A 124 -28.35 29.25 -42.92
C GLY A 124 -27.56 28.73 -41.72
N ASP A 125 -27.05 29.65 -40.91
CA ASP A 125 -26.27 29.31 -39.73
C ASP A 125 -26.88 29.92 -38.46
N PHE A 126 -26.76 29.18 -37.37
CA PHE A 126 -26.88 29.69 -36.01
C PHE A 126 -25.48 29.91 -35.42
N LEU A 127 -25.24 31.10 -34.88
CA LEU A 127 -23.99 31.45 -34.18
C LEU A 127 -24.20 31.31 -32.67
N PRO A 128 -23.11 31.20 -31.90
CA PRO A 128 -23.16 31.32 -30.45
C PRO A 128 -23.88 32.60 -30.00
N ASN A 129 -24.62 32.54 -28.90
CA ASN A 129 -25.51 33.59 -28.39
C ASN A 129 -26.80 33.81 -29.21
N GLU A 130 -27.59 32.76 -29.37
CA GLU A 130 -28.86 32.74 -30.12
C GLU A 130 -29.81 33.90 -29.77
N MET A 131 -29.92 34.23 -28.48
CA MET A 131 -30.78 35.32 -28.00
C MET A 131 -30.33 36.70 -28.49
N ASP A 132 -29.02 36.92 -28.64
CA ASP A 132 -28.49 38.17 -29.20
C ASP A 132 -28.70 38.24 -30.71
N GLN A 133 -28.55 37.11 -31.40
CA GLN A 133 -28.87 37.02 -32.82
C GLN A 133 -30.35 37.32 -33.06
N PHE A 134 -31.23 36.77 -32.22
CA PHE A 134 -32.66 37.01 -32.31
C PHE A 134 -33.03 38.45 -31.98
N SER A 135 -32.43 39.05 -30.94
CA SER A 135 -32.58 40.49 -30.66
C SER A 135 -32.12 41.35 -31.85
N MET A 136 -30.97 41.02 -32.45
CA MET A 136 -30.45 41.73 -33.62
C MET A 136 -31.34 41.57 -34.85
N PHE A 137 -31.88 40.37 -35.10
CA PHE A 137 -32.83 40.09 -36.17
C PHE A 137 -34.11 40.92 -36.00
N LEU A 138 -34.67 40.94 -34.79
CA LEU A 138 -35.85 41.75 -34.48
C LEU A 138 -35.60 43.23 -34.68
N ASN A 139 -34.51 43.77 -34.11
CA ASN A 139 -34.19 45.19 -34.13
C ASN A 139 -33.76 45.71 -35.51
N ARG A 140 -32.99 44.93 -36.28
CA ARG A 140 -32.44 45.38 -37.57
C ARG A 140 -33.30 45.02 -38.76
N ILE A 141 -34.03 43.92 -38.72
CA ILE A 141 -34.77 43.39 -39.87
C ILE A 141 -36.27 43.56 -39.64
N VAL A 142 -36.84 42.89 -38.63
CA VAL A 142 -38.30 42.85 -38.42
C VAL A 142 -38.86 44.24 -38.12
N GLU A 143 -38.24 45.00 -37.21
CA GLU A 143 -38.67 46.34 -36.83
C GLU A 143 -38.63 47.30 -38.02
N ARG A 144 -37.63 47.20 -38.90
CA ARG A 144 -37.53 48.03 -40.11
C ARG A 144 -38.56 47.65 -41.17
N ILE A 145 -38.85 46.36 -41.34
CA ILE A 145 -39.87 45.88 -42.29
C ILE A 145 -41.25 46.36 -41.86
N ILE A 146 -41.57 46.23 -40.57
CA ILE A 146 -42.88 46.57 -39.99
C ILE A 146 -43.06 48.08 -39.87
N ASN A 147 -42.02 48.86 -39.57
CA ASN A 147 -42.13 50.32 -39.48
C ASN A 147 -42.05 51.04 -40.83
N ASN A 148 -41.75 50.33 -41.94
CA ASN A 148 -41.75 50.94 -43.26
C ASN A 148 -43.19 51.11 -43.79
N GLU A 149 -43.66 52.36 -43.82
CA GLU A 149 -45.02 52.72 -44.24
C GLU A 149 -45.38 52.22 -45.65
N ARG A 150 -44.39 52.06 -46.54
CA ARG A 150 -44.61 51.54 -47.91
C ARG A 150 -45.04 50.07 -47.94
N ASN A 151 -44.64 49.28 -46.94
CA ASN A 151 -45.00 47.87 -46.84
C ASN A 151 -46.41 47.65 -46.29
N ASN A 152 -46.93 48.65 -45.55
CA ASN A 152 -48.21 48.55 -44.82
C ASN A 152 -49.36 49.25 -45.55
N VAL A 153 -49.17 49.71 -46.79
CA VAL A 153 -50.18 50.49 -47.56
C VAL A 153 -51.50 49.73 -47.71
N LYS A 154 -51.47 48.39 -47.72
CA LYS A 154 -52.66 47.53 -47.82
C LYS A 154 -53.30 47.20 -46.48
N TRP A 155 -52.69 47.60 -45.36
CA TRP A 155 -53.16 47.25 -44.02
C TRP A 155 -54.01 48.38 -43.44
N PRO A 156 -55.13 48.08 -42.76
CA PRO A 156 -55.83 49.06 -41.95
C PRO A 156 -54.90 49.68 -40.90
N THR A 157 -55.11 50.96 -40.58
CA THR A 157 -54.29 51.68 -39.59
C THR A 157 -54.28 51.01 -38.22
N VAL A 158 -55.44 50.48 -37.79
CA VAL A 158 -55.59 49.74 -36.53
C VAL A 158 -54.71 48.48 -36.49
N VAL A 159 -54.62 47.74 -37.60
CA VAL A 159 -53.79 46.53 -37.71
C VAL A 159 -52.31 46.90 -37.70
N THR A 160 -51.94 48.00 -38.37
CA THR A 160 -50.56 48.49 -38.39
C THR A 160 -50.09 48.93 -37.00
N GLU A 161 -50.95 49.63 -36.25
CA GLU A 161 -50.67 50.01 -34.86
C GLU A 161 -50.58 48.80 -33.93
N ASP A 162 -51.44 47.79 -34.11
CA ASP A 162 -51.43 46.59 -33.29
C ASP A 162 -50.20 45.71 -33.53
N ILE A 163 -49.81 45.50 -34.79
CA ILE A 163 -48.58 44.78 -35.15
C ILE A 163 -47.35 45.52 -34.63
N ARG A 164 -47.33 46.86 -34.69
CA ARG A 164 -46.24 47.66 -34.11
C ARG A 164 -46.14 47.45 -32.60
N LYS A 165 -47.26 47.47 -31.88
CA LYS A 165 -47.31 47.20 -30.43
C LYS A 165 -46.80 45.79 -30.10
N HIS A 166 -47.26 44.76 -30.81
CA HIS A 166 -46.82 43.38 -30.57
C HIS A 166 -45.34 43.18 -30.90
N THR A 167 -44.83 43.83 -31.96
CA THR A 167 -43.39 43.80 -32.31
C THR A 167 -42.54 44.43 -31.21
N GLN A 168 -43.01 45.55 -30.64
CA GLN A 168 -42.35 46.21 -29.51
C GLN A 168 -42.41 45.36 -28.23
N LEU A 169 -43.53 44.69 -27.97
CA LEU A 169 -43.64 43.73 -26.87
C LEU A 169 -42.67 42.55 -27.04
N LEU A 170 -42.58 42.00 -28.26
CA LEU A 170 -41.66 40.90 -28.55
C LEU A 170 -40.20 41.33 -28.37
N LYS A 171 -39.81 42.49 -28.89
CA LYS A 171 -38.50 43.10 -28.64
C LYS A 171 -38.21 43.21 -27.15
N THR A 172 -39.16 43.74 -26.39
CA THR A 172 -39.05 43.87 -24.94
C THR A 172 -38.81 42.50 -24.28
N VAL A 173 -39.61 41.48 -24.60
CA VAL A 173 -39.47 40.11 -24.06
C VAL A 173 -38.09 39.53 -24.38
N VAL A 174 -37.62 39.71 -25.61
CA VAL A 174 -36.34 39.16 -26.07
C VAL A 174 -35.17 39.85 -25.39
N ASP A 175 -35.20 41.17 -25.23
CA ASP A 175 -34.12 41.90 -24.55
C ASP A 175 -34.04 41.53 -23.06
N ILE A 176 -35.19 41.40 -22.37
CA ILE A 176 -35.21 40.91 -20.98
C ILE A 176 -34.67 39.49 -20.89
N THR A 177 -35.11 38.62 -21.78
CA THR A 177 -34.73 37.21 -21.76
C THR A 177 -33.24 37.07 -22.07
N SER A 178 -32.71 37.82 -23.04
CA SER A 178 -31.27 37.90 -23.32
C SER A 178 -30.49 38.37 -22.09
N CYS A 179 -30.89 39.47 -21.46
CA CYS A 179 -30.23 39.95 -20.24
C CYS A 179 -30.28 38.92 -19.10
N ARG A 180 -31.44 38.30 -18.85
CA ARG A 180 -31.61 37.28 -17.81
C ARG A 180 -30.78 36.03 -18.08
N THR A 181 -30.69 35.57 -19.34
CA THR A 181 -29.82 34.44 -19.71
C THR A 181 -28.33 34.73 -19.47
N LYS A 182 -27.94 36.01 -19.47
CA LYS A 182 -26.58 36.46 -19.15
C LYS A 182 -26.37 36.74 -17.65
N GLY A 183 -27.38 36.53 -16.81
CA GLY A 183 -27.33 36.86 -15.38
C GLY A 183 -27.33 38.36 -15.11
N GLN A 184 -27.97 39.15 -15.98
CA GLN A 184 -27.97 40.61 -15.94
C GLN A 184 -29.40 41.14 -15.82
N THR A 185 -29.57 42.18 -15.01
CA THR A 185 -30.84 42.85 -14.77
C THR A 185 -30.96 44.12 -15.62
N LEU A 186 -32.04 44.22 -16.40
CA LEU A 186 -32.33 45.36 -17.27
C LEU A 186 -33.41 46.27 -16.65
N LEU A 187 -33.05 47.51 -16.35
CA LEU A 187 -33.95 48.58 -15.95
C LEU A 187 -34.60 49.19 -17.20
N ARG A 188 -35.86 48.84 -17.45
CA ARG A 188 -36.55 49.25 -18.68
C ARG A 188 -36.83 50.74 -18.69
N ILE A 189 -36.58 51.39 -19.83
CA ILE A 189 -37.09 52.72 -20.14
C ILE A 189 -38.28 52.54 -21.08
N HIS A 190 -39.34 53.33 -20.91
CA HIS A 190 -40.48 53.29 -21.84
C HIS A 190 -40.04 53.77 -23.22
N ASN A 191 -40.50 53.13 -24.30
CA ASN A 191 -40.13 53.50 -25.68
C ASN A 191 -40.37 54.99 -26.00
N ASP A 192 -41.46 55.56 -25.48
CA ASP A 192 -41.79 56.99 -25.61
C ASP A 192 -40.76 57.94 -24.95
N LEU A 193 -39.81 57.41 -24.19
CA LEU A 193 -38.78 58.13 -23.44
C LEU A 193 -37.35 57.79 -23.93
N GLU A 194 -37.16 56.91 -24.93
CA GLU A 194 -35.83 56.52 -25.41
C GLU A 194 -35.05 57.69 -26.04
N ASN A 195 -35.75 58.66 -26.64
CA ASN A 195 -35.19 59.91 -27.16
C ASN A 195 -35.70 61.12 -26.36
N PHE A 196 -35.80 60.98 -25.04
CA PHE A 196 -36.34 62.03 -24.19
C PHE A 196 -35.41 63.25 -24.12
N GLU A 197 -35.89 64.39 -24.64
CA GLU A 197 -35.24 65.69 -24.45
C GLU A 197 -35.90 66.44 -23.29
N TYR A 198 -35.08 66.94 -22.36
CA TYR A 198 -35.57 67.70 -21.22
C TYR A 198 -36.24 69.02 -21.67
N PRO A 199 -37.47 69.35 -21.23
CA PRO A 199 -38.14 70.59 -21.60
C PRO A 199 -37.33 71.84 -21.21
N ASP A 200 -37.36 72.89 -22.03
CA ASP A 200 -36.55 74.13 -21.90
C ASP A 200 -36.29 74.54 -20.42
N PRO A 201 -35.01 74.62 -19.97
CA PRO A 201 -34.64 74.86 -18.57
C PRO A 201 -35.14 76.20 -18.00
N LYS A 202 -35.63 77.11 -18.83
CA LYS A 202 -36.20 78.40 -18.40
C LYS A 202 -37.71 78.37 -18.12
N ASN A 203 -38.45 77.35 -18.58
CA ASN A 203 -39.89 77.24 -18.31
C ASN A 203 -40.36 75.77 -18.31
N PRO A 204 -40.21 75.05 -17.19
CA PRO A 204 -40.51 73.62 -17.10
C PRO A 204 -42.02 73.38 -17.01
N LYS A 205 -42.76 73.55 -18.12
CA LYS A 205 -44.13 73.01 -18.23
C LYS A 205 -44.03 71.50 -18.47
N LEU A 206 -43.81 70.76 -17.40
CA LEU A 206 -43.73 69.31 -17.43
C LEU A 206 -45.10 68.71 -17.80
N ASN A 207 -45.15 67.88 -18.85
CA ASN A 207 -46.37 67.17 -19.22
C ASN A 207 -46.73 66.14 -18.15
N ARG A 208 -47.92 66.25 -17.54
CA ARG A 208 -48.38 65.33 -16.46
C ARG A 208 -48.39 63.86 -16.90
N LYS A 209 -48.67 63.59 -18.18
CA LYS A 209 -48.63 62.22 -18.73
C LYS A 209 -47.22 61.65 -18.69
N THR A 210 -46.22 62.44 -19.09
CA THR A 210 -44.81 62.07 -19.05
C THR A 210 -44.33 61.85 -17.62
N LEU A 211 -44.75 62.71 -16.67
CA LEU A 211 -44.41 62.54 -15.26
C LEU A 211 -44.96 61.20 -14.70
N HIS A 212 -46.23 60.88 -14.94
CA HIS A 212 -46.81 59.61 -14.48
C HIS A 212 -46.17 58.36 -15.10
N LEU A 213 -45.72 58.44 -16.36
CA LEU A 213 -44.96 57.37 -17.00
C LEU A 213 -43.61 57.15 -16.31
N ILE A 214 -42.89 58.23 -16.00
CA ILE A 214 -41.62 58.16 -15.26
C ILE A 214 -41.84 57.60 -13.85
N GLU A 215 -42.89 58.02 -13.14
CA GLU A 215 -43.24 57.49 -11.81
C GLU A 215 -43.51 55.98 -11.84
N SER A 216 -44.25 55.51 -12.85
CA SER A 216 -44.54 54.09 -13.04
C SER A 216 -43.27 53.27 -13.31
N MET A 217 -42.32 53.82 -14.07
CA MET A 217 -41.02 53.17 -14.31
C MET A 217 -40.19 53.05 -13.04
N VAL A 218 -40.15 54.08 -12.21
CA VAL A 218 -39.46 54.01 -10.91
C VAL A 218 -40.04 52.92 -10.01
N VAL A 219 -41.36 52.73 -9.99
CA VAL A 219 -42.00 51.64 -9.23
C VAL A 219 -41.56 50.27 -9.74
N LEU A 220 -41.51 50.08 -11.07
CA LEU A 220 -41.04 48.83 -11.67
C LEU A 220 -39.56 48.58 -11.35
N TRP A 221 -38.70 49.61 -11.46
CA TRP A 221 -37.29 49.52 -11.10
C TRP A 221 -37.09 49.15 -9.63
N CYS A 222 -37.89 49.73 -8.73
CA CYS A 222 -37.89 49.37 -7.31
C CYS A 222 -38.16 47.88 -7.13
N ASN A 223 -39.17 47.31 -7.78
CA ASN A 223 -39.51 45.89 -7.65
C ASN A 223 -38.41 44.98 -8.20
N GLU A 224 -37.88 45.27 -9.39
CA GLU A 224 -36.81 44.45 -10.00
C GLU A 224 -35.53 44.47 -9.14
N ILE A 225 -35.07 45.65 -8.71
CA ILE A 225 -33.86 45.77 -7.87
C ILE A 225 -34.08 45.14 -6.49
N GLN A 226 -35.26 45.27 -5.89
CA GLN A 226 -35.58 44.59 -4.63
C GLN A 226 -35.54 43.06 -4.79
N ASN A 227 -35.96 42.52 -5.93
CA ASN A 227 -35.84 41.09 -6.20
C ASN A 227 -34.37 40.65 -6.30
N VAL A 228 -33.52 41.42 -6.98
CA VAL A 228 -32.07 41.14 -7.06
C VAL A 228 -31.41 41.23 -5.69
N LEU A 229 -31.77 42.23 -4.88
CA LEU A 229 -31.25 42.41 -3.53
C LEU A 229 -31.60 41.23 -2.60
N LYS A 230 -32.78 40.61 -2.78
CA LYS A 230 -33.26 39.48 -1.95
C LYS A 230 -32.50 38.18 -2.18
N VAL A 231 -31.92 37.95 -3.36
CA VAL A 231 -31.20 36.71 -3.69
C VAL A 231 -30.06 36.50 -2.70
N ARG A 232 -30.03 35.34 -2.05
CA ARG A 232 -29.01 34.97 -1.05
C ARG A 232 -28.02 33.96 -1.60
N ASN A 233 -26.78 34.03 -1.11
CA ASN A 233 -25.72 33.07 -1.45
C ASN A 233 -25.94 31.67 -0.85
N ALA A 234 -26.73 31.55 0.23
CA ALA A 234 -27.02 30.27 0.90
C ALA A 234 -28.07 29.41 0.17
N GLU A 235 -28.75 29.90 -0.88
CA GLU A 235 -29.85 29.20 -1.55
C GLU A 235 -29.49 27.77 -2.02
N PRO A 236 -28.34 27.51 -2.67
CA PRO A 236 -27.98 26.15 -3.09
C PRO A 236 -27.83 25.18 -1.92
N LEU A 237 -27.32 25.63 -0.78
CA LEU A 237 -27.21 24.81 0.43
C LEU A 237 -28.59 24.52 1.04
N LEU A 238 -29.49 25.51 1.03
CA LEU A 238 -30.88 25.36 1.50
C LEU A 238 -31.71 24.44 0.61
N GLU A 239 -31.38 24.35 -0.68
CA GLU A 239 -31.95 23.40 -1.63
C GLU A 239 -31.42 21.96 -1.46
N GLY A 240 -30.52 21.73 -0.49
CA GLY A 240 -29.92 20.41 -0.23
C GLY A 240 -28.79 20.03 -1.19
N LYS A 241 -28.25 20.99 -1.96
CA LYS A 241 -27.07 20.74 -2.80
C LYS A 241 -25.80 20.82 -1.95
N ASN A 242 -24.73 20.21 -2.44
CA ASN A 242 -23.39 20.23 -1.83
C ASN A 242 -22.41 21.07 -2.67
N PRO A 243 -22.57 22.41 -2.73
CA PRO A 243 -21.71 23.26 -3.56
C PRO A 243 -20.28 23.34 -3.01
N ALA A 244 -19.33 23.43 -3.95
CA ALA A 244 -17.94 23.78 -3.67
C ALA A 244 -17.77 25.31 -3.48
N PRO A 245 -16.68 25.77 -2.82
CA PRO A 245 -16.44 27.19 -2.54
C PRO A 245 -16.37 28.08 -3.79
N GLN A 246 -16.04 27.51 -4.95
CA GLN A 246 -16.04 28.22 -6.22
C GLN A 246 -17.42 28.79 -6.57
N VAL A 247 -18.51 28.16 -6.09
CA VAL A 247 -19.88 28.65 -6.27
C VAL A 247 -20.10 29.98 -5.54
N GLU A 248 -19.59 30.11 -4.31
CA GLU A 248 -19.66 31.37 -3.54
C GLU A 248 -18.89 32.49 -4.26
N ILE A 249 -17.67 32.19 -4.75
CA ILE A 249 -16.85 33.16 -5.48
C ILE A 249 -17.57 33.62 -6.75
N LYS A 250 -18.10 32.67 -7.54
CA LYS A 250 -18.84 32.96 -8.77
C LYS A 250 -20.13 33.74 -8.49
N PHE A 251 -20.82 33.46 -7.39
CA PHE A 251 -21.99 34.24 -6.96
C PHE A 251 -21.63 35.72 -6.75
N TRP A 252 -20.56 36.01 -5.99
CA TRP A 252 -20.14 37.39 -5.75
C TRP A 252 -19.61 38.08 -7.01
N GLN A 253 -18.95 37.35 -7.90
CA GLN A 253 -18.56 37.86 -9.23
C GLN A 253 -19.77 38.27 -10.08
N LEU A 254 -20.76 37.39 -10.19
CA LEU A 254 -21.99 37.66 -10.95
C LEU A 254 -22.78 38.81 -10.32
N ARG A 255 -22.89 38.84 -8.98
CA ARG A 255 -23.58 39.90 -8.24
C ARG A 255 -22.91 41.26 -8.41
N ALA A 256 -21.59 41.33 -8.37
CA ALA A 256 -20.84 42.56 -8.62
C ALA A 256 -21.07 43.08 -10.05
N LYS A 257 -20.98 42.17 -11.04
CA LYS A 257 -21.23 42.50 -12.45
C LYS A 257 -22.67 42.97 -12.70
N ASP A 258 -23.66 42.33 -12.08
CA ASP A 258 -25.06 42.72 -12.23
C ASP A 258 -25.31 44.11 -11.63
N PHE A 259 -24.87 44.37 -10.39
CA PHE A 259 -25.02 45.70 -9.78
C PHE A 259 -24.20 46.79 -10.49
N GLU A 260 -23.05 46.46 -11.07
CA GLU A 260 -22.28 47.41 -11.89
C GLU A 260 -23.09 47.81 -13.13
N GLN A 261 -23.71 46.85 -13.80
CA GLN A 261 -24.54 47.13 -14.96
C GLN A 261 -25.83 47.88 -14.61
N ILE A 262 -26.48 47.54 -13.50
CA ILE A 262 -27.63 48.31 -12.99
C ILE A 262 -27.19 49.75 -12.69
N TYR A 263 -26.02 49.93 -12.07
CA TYR A 263 -25.46 51.25 -11.79
C TYR A 263 -25.19 52.06 -13.07
N GLN A 264 -24.60 51.45 -14.10
CA GLN A 264 -24.40 52.10 -15.41
C GLN A 264 -25.74 52.52 -16.03
N GLN A 265 -26.77 51.67 -15.97
CA GLN A 265 -28.11 51.99 -16.44
C GLN A 265 -28.75 53.15 -15.68
N MET A 266 -28.56 53.24 -14.35
CA MET A 266 -29.08 54.36 -13.55
C MET A 266 -28.37 55.70 -13.83
N ILE A 267 -27.14 55.65 -14.35
CA ILE A 267 -26.30 56.81 -14.67
C ILE A 267 -26.43 57.25 -16.12
N ASP A 268 -27.15 56.47 -16.93
CA ASP A 268 -27.50 56.80 -18.29
C ASP A 268 -28.06 58.23 -18.39
N PRO A 269 -27.62 59.04 -19.38
CA PRO A 269 -28.05 60.43 -19.51
C PRO A 269 -29.57 60.59 -19.55
N THR A 270 -30.29 59.66 -20.19
CA THR A 270 -31.76 59.69 -20.30
C THR A 270 -32.40 59.48 -18.94
N VAL A 271 -31.90 58.52 -18.15
CA VAL A 271 -32.36 58.27 -16.77
C VAL A 271 -32.08 59.48 -15.87
N LYS A 272 -30.91 60.09 -15.98
CA LYS A 272 -30.59 61.33 -15.25
C LYS A 272 -31.56 62.47 -15.58
N MET A 273 -31.95 62.62 -16.84
CA MET A 273 -32.95 63.61 -17.26
C MET A 273 -34.33 63.29 -16.68
N MET A 274 -34.76 62.02 -16.71
CA MET A 274 -36.02 61.56 -16.10
C MET A 274 -36.06 61.87 -14.59
N VAL A 275 -34.96 61.62 -13.88
CA VAL A 275 -34.82 61.89 -12.43
C VAL A 275 -34.84 63.39 -12.14
N LYS A 276 -34.23 64.21 -13.01
CA LYS A 276 -34.32 65.67 -12.91
C LYS A 276 -35.77 66.14 -13.08
N CYS A 277 -36.53 65.57 -14.02
CA CYS A 277 -37.95 65.85 -14.18
C CYS A 277 -38.78 65.49 -12.93
N LEU A 278 -38.50 64.34 -12.29
CA LEU A 278 -39.15 63.96 -11.03
C LEU A 278 -38.86 64.98 -9.91
N LYS A 279 -37.62 65.48 -9.85
CA LYS A 279 -37.19 66.50 -8.88
C LYS A 279 -37.89 67.83 -9.10
N ASP A 280 -37.85 68.34 -10.33
CA ASP A 280 -38.42 69.65 -10.67
C ASP A 280 -39.96 69.63 -10.66
N GLY A 281 -40.56 68.46 -10.90
CA GLY A 281 -41.99 68.20 -10.76
C GLY A 281 -42.47 67.94 -9.32
N ASN A 282 -41.59 68.00 -8.30
CA ASN A 282 -41.87 67.69 -6.89
C ASN A 282 -42.60 66.33 -6.68
N SER A 283 -42.21 65.29 -7.43
CA SER A 283 -42.80 63.95 -7.30
C SER A 283 -42.36 63.24 -6.02
N ILE A 284 -43.28 62.50 -5.41
CA ILE A 284 -43.03 61.68 -4.21
C ILE A 284 -42.04 60.55 -4.52
N TYR A 285 -42.03 60.04 -5.76
CA TYR A 285 -41.17 58.94 -6.21
C TYR A 285 -39.71 59.34 -6.39
N TYR A 286 -39.38 60.64 -6.40
CA TYR A 286 -37.98 61.10 -6.42
C TYR A 286 -37.20 60.60 -5.19
N LYS A 287 -37.83 60.59 -4.01
CA LYS A 287 -37.21 60.07 -2.79
C LYS A 287 -36.98 58.55 -2.92
N SER A 288 -37.99 57.81 -3.37
CA SER A 288 -37.89 56.37 -3.60
C SER A 288 -36.77 56.00 -4.58
N TYR A 289 -36.60 56.75 -5.67
CA TYR A 289 -35.48 56.56 -6.60
C TYR A 289 -34.13 56.86 -5.93
N LYS A 290 -34.02 57.91 -5.12
CA LYS A 290 -32.77 58.25 -4.41
C LYS A 290 -32.38 57.15 -3.41
N ASP A 291 -33.36 56.63 -2.68
CA ASP A 291 -33.15 55.53 -1.73
C ASP A 291 -32.72 54.26 -2.50
N LEU A 292 -33.37 53.96 -3.63
CA LEU A 292 -33.02 52.86 -4.53
C LEU A 292 -31.59 52.97 -5.07
N TYR A 293 -31.20 54.14 -5.57
CA TYR A 293 -29.85 54.41 -6.05
C TYR A 293 -28.82 54.21 -4.93
N SER A 294 -29.12 54.67 -3.72
CA SER A 294 -28.25 54.44 -2.56
C SER A 294 -28.12 52.96 -2.20
N SER A 295 -29.21 52.18 -2.31
CA SER A 295 -29.17 50.73 -2.10
C SER A 295 -28.32 50.00 -3.16
N VAL A 296 -28.44 50.38 -4.44
CA VAL A 296 -27.62 49.82 -5.54
C VAL A 296 -26.15 50.14 -5.35
N VAL A 297 -25.80 51.40 -5.05
CA VAL A 297 -24.40 51.79 -4.78
C VAL A 297 -23.85 51.05 -3.57
N GLY A 298 -24.64 50.93 -2.49
CA GLY A 298 -24.24 50.16 -1.31
C GLY A 298 -23.98 48.68 -1.62
N ALA A 299 -24.88 48.03 -2.35
CA ALA A 299 -24.74 46.63 -2.76
C ALA A 299 -23.57 46.40 -3.72
N LEU A 300 -23.28 47.35 -4.61
CA LEU A 300 -22.13 47.29 -5.51
C LEU A 300 -20.80 47.40 -4.74
N VAL A 301 -20.71 48.34 -3.79
CA VAL A 301 -19.53 48.50 -2.93
C VAL A 301 -19.30 47.24 -2.10
N GLU A 302 -20.37 46.70 -1.52
CA GLU A 302 -20.32 45.44 -0.76
C GLU A 302 -19.86 44.26 -1.64
N ALA A 303 -20.44 44.11 -2.83
CA ALA A 303 -20.11 42.99 -3.72
C ALA A 303 -18.65 43.05 -4.18
N ASN A 304 -18.14 44.24 -4.51
CA ASN A 304 -16.74 44.44 -4.87
C ASN A 304 -15.78 44.19 -3.70
N ASP A 305 -16.09 44.68 -2.49
CA ASP A 305 -15.26 44.43 -1.29
C ASP A 305 -15.17 42.93 -1.01
N ASN A 306 -16.31 42.23 -0.97
CA ASN A 306 -16.37 40.78 -0.75
C ASN A 306 -15.59 40.02 -1.83
N LEU A 307 -15.71 40.42 -3.09
CA LEU A 307 -15.02 39.77 -4.21
C LEU A 307 -13.49 39.87 -4.07
N VAL A 308 -12.96 41.03 -3.66
CA VAL A 308 -11.52 41.21 -3.45
C VAL A 308 -11.00 40.21 -2.41
N TYR A 309 -11.68 40.07 -1.28
CA TYR A 309 -11.27 39.14 -0.23
C TYR A 309 -11.48 37.67 -0.64
N LEU A 310 -12.60 37.33 -1.28
CA LEU A 310 -12.85 35.96 -1.74
C LEU A 310 -11.89 35.51 -2.85
N THR A 311 -11.37 36.44 -3.65
CA THR A 311 -10.31 36.13 -4.64
C THR A 311 -9.03 35.64 -3.95
N THR A 312 -8.71 36.13 -2.74
CA THR A 312 -7.56 35.61 -1.97
C THR A 312 -7.78 34.17 -1.51
N VAL A 313 -9.03 33.81 -1.15
CA VAL A 313 -9.42 32.43 -0.81
C VAL A 313 -9.38 31.55 -2.06
N SER A 314 -9.84 32.05 -3.22
CA SER A 314 -9.77 31.36 -4.50
C SER A 314 -8.33 30.97 -4.87
N ASN A 315 -7.37 31.88 -4.70
CA ASN A 315 -5.96 31.59 -4.93
C ASN A 315 -5.39 30.55 -3.95
N ALA A 316 -5.86 30.54 -2.70
CA ALA A 316 -5.46 29.52 -1.72
C ALA A 316 -6.08 28.15 -2.03
N LEU A 317 -7.32 28.12 -2.53
CA LEU A 317 -8.01 26.91 -2.98
C LEU A 317 -7.35 26.30 -4.22
N ALA A 318 -7.03 27.11 -5.23
CA ALA A 318 -6.35 26.66 -6.43
C ALA A 318 -5.03 25.95 -6.10
N LYS A 319 -4.26 26.45 -5.12
CA LYS A 319 -3.03 25.77 -4.66
C LYS A 319 -3.29 24.39 -4.06
N VAL A 320 -4.42 24.21 -3.37
CA VAL A 320 -4.81 22.90 -2.82
C VAL A 320 -5.26 21.96 -3.95
N GLU A 321 -6.03 22.47 -4.92
CA GLU A 321 -6.48 21.71 -6.10
C GLU A 321 -5.32 21.28 -7.02
N GLU A 322 -4.29 22.12 -7.17
CA GLU A 322 -3.10 21.85 -8.00
C GLU A 322 -2.09 20.91 -7.33
N THR A 323 -2.19 20.70 -6.01
CA THR A 323 -1.25 19.86 -5.25
C THR A 323 -1.79 18.43 -5.15
N ASP A 324 -0.91 17.45 -5.31
CA ASP A 324 -1.27 16.04 -5.09
C ASP A 324 -1.88 15.83 -3.70
N PHE A 325 -2.89 14.95 -3.61
CA PHE A 325 -3.66 14.74 -2.38
C PHE A 325 -2.77 14.37 -1.18
N ASP A 326 -1.75 13.54 -1.38
CA ASP A 326 -0.81 13.12 -0.33
C ASP A 326 -0.01 14.28 0.28
N ALA A 327 0.17 15.36 -0.49
CA ALA A 327 0.94 16.55 -0.10
C ALA A 327 0.05 17.75 0.28
N CYS A 328 -1.29 17.61 0.24
CA CYS A 328 -2.19 18.75 0.42
C CYS A 328 -2.40 19.15 1.90
N ALA A 329 -2.21 18.24 2.86
CA ALA A 329 -2.49 18.48 4.28
C ALA A 329 -1.81 19.74 4.87
N PRO A 330 -0.52 20.03 4.60
CA PRO A 330 0.14 21.24 5.08
C PRO A 330 -0.45 22.56 4.55
N LEU A 331 -1.18 22.52 3.43
CA LEU A 331 -1.80 23.70 2.80
C LEU A 331 -3.14 24.08 3.43
N LEU A 332 -3.78 23.17 4.15
CA LEU A 332 -5.08 23.39 4.82
C LEU A 332 -4.99 24.40 5.97
N GLY A 333 -3.86 24.40 6.70
CA GLY A 333 -3.56 25.40 7.72
C GLY A 333 -3.51 26.84 7.18
N PRO A 334 -2.67 27.12 6.17
CA PRO A 334 -2.63 28.40 5.45
C PRO A 334 -3.97 28.80 4.84
N LEU A 335 -4.72 27.87 4.25
CA LEU A 335 -6.07 28.13 3.73
C LEU A 335 -7.00 28.64 4.83
N MET A 336 -7.06 27.94 5.96
CA MET A 336 -7.90 28.33 7.09
C MET A 336 -7.44 29.65 7.72
N HIS A 337 -6.13 29.90 7.78
CA HIS A 337 -5.59 31.18 8.21
C HIS A 337 -6.03 32.33 7.29
N THR A 338 -6.03 32.12 5.97
CA THR A 338 -6.52 33.11 4.98
C THR A 338 -7.98 33.47 5.24
N ILE A 339 -8.82 32.49 5.57
CA ILE A 339 -10.22 32.72 5.96
C ILE A 339 -10.31 33.54 7.26
N GLY A 340 -9.44 33.27 8.23
CA GLY A 340 -9.30 34.09 9.43
C GLY A 340 -8.94 35.55 9.13
N LEU A 341 -8.03 35.79 8.18
CA LEU A 341 -7.66 37.13 7.73
C LEU A 341 -8.82 37.83 6.99
N VAL A 342 -9.55 37.11 6.15
CA VAL A 342 -10.77 37.64 5.51
C VAL A 342 -11.79 38.07 6.57
N TRP A 343 -11.97 37.28 7.63
CA TRP A 343 -12.86 37.65 8.75
C TRP A 343 -12.42 38.93 9.47
N VAL A 344 -11.11 39.12 9.68
CA VAL A 344 -10.56 40.29 10.39
C VAL A 344 -10.61 41.56 9.54
N HIS A 345 -10.30 41.46 8.25
CA HIS A 345 -10.09 42.63 7.38
C HIS A 345 -11.29 43.01 6.52
N SER A 346 -12.16 42.06 6.17
CA SER A 346 -13.34 42.36 5.34
C SER A 346 -14.32 43.26 6.06
N ARG A 347 -14.91 44.19 5.32
CA ARG A 347 -15.88 45.15 5.88
C ARG A 347 -17.29 44.56 5.89
N TYR A 348 -17.62 43.77 4.88
CA TYR A 348 -18.95 43.22 4.69
C TYR A 348 -19.01 41.69 4.82
N TYR A 349 -17.93 40.96 4.54
CA TYR A 349 -17.94 39.48 4.61
C TYR A 349 -17.84 38.91 6.03
N ASN A 350 -17.51 39.74 7.03
CA ASN A 350 -17.29 39.38 8.43
C ASN A 350 -18.58 39.11 9.24
N THR A 351 -19.54 38.38 8.66
CA THR A 351 -20.81 38.00 9.30
C THR A 351 -20.90 36.49 9.53
N ALA A 352 -21.52 36.09 10.64
CA ALA A 352 -21.60 34.68 11.04
C ALA A 352 -22.30 33.81 9.97
N GLU A 353 -23.32 34.32 9.29
CA GLU A 353 -24.03 33.61 8.21
C GLU A 353 -23.10 33.31 7.03
N ARG A 354 -22.34 34.30 6.55
CA ARG A 354 -21.45 34.16 5.38
C ARG A 354 -20.29 33.23 5.63
N ILE A 355 -19.64 33.38 6.79
CA ILE A 355 -18.51 32.52 7.15
C ILE A 355 -18.96 31.07 7.35
N THR A 356 -20.17 30.85 7.90
CA THR A 356 -20.75 29.51 8.07
C THR A 356 -20.98 28.85 6.71
N VAL A 357 -21.58 29.56 5.76
CA VAL A 357 -21.81 29.09 4.38
C VAL A 357 -20.49 28.74 3.70
N LEU A 358 -19.48 29.61 3.78
CA LEU A 358 -18.16 29.35 3.19
C LEU A 358 -17.49 28.12 3.81
N LEU A 359 -17.53 27.97 5.14
CA LEU A 359 -16.95 26.81 5.82
C LEU A 359 -17.69 25.51 5.50
N GLN A 360 -19.01 25.53 5.31
CA GLN A 360 -19.78 24.37 4.81
C GLN A 360 -19.35 23.98 3.40
N MET A 361 -19.18 24.95 2.51
CA MET A 361 -18.68 24.68 1.16
C MET A 361 -17.25 24.14 1.18
N LEU A 362 -16.39 24.61 2.08
CA LEU A 362 -15.04 24.08 2.26
C LEU A 362 -15.05 22.65 2.79
N CYS A 363 -15.97 22.31 3.69
CA CYS A 363 -16.18 20.93 4.10
C CYS A 363 -16.55 20.04 2.90
N ASN A 364 -17.46 20.52 2.04
CA ASN A 364 -17.85 19.79 0.82
C ASN A 364 -16.67 19.62 -0.14
N PHE A 365 -15.82 20.63 -0.29
CA PHE A 365 -14.61 20.56 -1.10
C PHE A 365 -13.61 19.52 -0.57
N VAL A 366 -13.37 19.47 0.74
CA VAL A 366 -12.49 18.43 1.31
C VAL A 366 -13.09 17.03 1.12
N ILE A 367 -14.41 16.88 1.26
CA ILE A 367 -15.10 15.61 0.96
C ILE A 367 -14.91 15.22 -0.51
N GLU A 368 -15.05 16.16 -1.43
CA GLU A 368 -14.85 15.93 -2.87
C GLU A 368 -13.40 15.51 -3.20
N LEU A 369 -12.41 16.13 -2.55
CA LEU A 369 -11.01 15.70 -2.68
C LEU A 369 -10.80 14.26 -2.20
N VAL A 370 -11.43 13.87 -1.08
CA VAL A 370 -11.36 12.50 -0.53
C VAL A 370 -12.06 11.50 -1.45
N ASP A 371 -13.25 11.83 -1.94
CA ASP A 371 -14.03 10.97 -2.85
C ASP A 371 -13.26 10.70 -4.15
N ASN A 372 -12.61 11.73 -4.72
CA ASN A 372 -11.80 11.59 -5.94
C ASN A 372 -10.51 10.78 -5.72
N TYR A 373 -9.95 10.80 -4.50
CA TYR A 373 -8.70 10.10 -4.19
C TYR A 373 -8.90 8.61 -3.89
N ILE A 374 -9.93 8.24 -3.10
CA ILE A 374 -10.13 6.84 -2.67
C ILE A 374 -10.99 6.04 -3.67
N SER A 375 -11.86 6.70 -4.44
CA SER A 375 -12.91 6.04 -5.24
C SER A 375 -13.75 5.06 -4.39
N PRO A 376 -14.72 5.57 -3.60
CA PRO A 376 -15.38 4.80 -2.53
C PRO A 376 -16.05 3.49 -2.96
N GLU A 377 -16.48 3.37 -4.22
CA GLU A 377 -17.13 2.16 -4.77
C GLU A 377 -16.16 0.98 -4.99
N GLU A 378 -14.86 1.26 -5.08
CA GLU A 378 -13.79 0.30 -5.29
C GLU A 378 -12.94 0.07 -4.03
N MET A 379 -13.18 0.88 -3.00
CA MET A 379 -12.41 0.90 -1.75
C MET A 379 -12.30 -0.49 -1.09
N PHE A 380 -13.30 -1.37 -1.21
CA PHE A 380 -13.24 -2.72 -0.65
C PHE A 380 -12.96 -3.83 -1.68
N LYS A 381 -12.77 -3.50 -2.97
CA LYS A 381 -12.57 -4.46 -4.07
C LYS A 381 -11.11 -4.64 -4.47
N GLY A 382 -10.27 -3.63 -4.20
CA GLY A 382 -8.83 -3.66 -4.49
C GLY A 382 -8.02 -4.47 -3.47
N ASP A 383 -6.69 -4.47 -3.64
CA ASP A 383 -5.79 -5.02 -2.62
C ASP A 383 -5.86 -4.12 -1.36
N MET A 384 -6.23 -4.73 -0.24
CA MET A 384 -6.36 -4.05 1.05
C MET A 384 -5.00 -3.48 1.51
N ALA A 385 -3.89 -4.11 1.14
CA ALA A 385 -2.55 -3.63 1.49
C ALA A 385 -2.22 -2.29 0.82
N GLU A 386 -2.72 -2.07 -0.40
CA GLU A 386 -2.56 -0.80 -1.13
C GLU A 386 -3.61 0.24 -0.71
N THR A 387 -4.83 -0.20 -0.40
CA THR A 387 -5.96 0.70 -0.10
C THR A 387 -5.93 1.26 1.32
N ILE A 388 -5.45 0.49 2.31
CA ILE A 388 -5.34 0.95 3.71
C ILE A 388 -4.50 2.25 3.84
N PRO A 389 -3.30 2.36 3.23
CA PRO A 389 -2.54 3.61 3.21
C PRO A 389 -3.34 4.80 2.66
N LEU A 390 -4.09 4.62 1.57
CA LEU A 390 -4.91 5.67 0.97
C LEU A 390 -5.97 6.18 1.96
N VAL A 391 -6.69 5.26 2.61
CA VAL A 391 -7.71 5.58 3.62
C VAL A 391 -7.08 6.30 4.82
N LYS A 392 -5.89 5.88 5.28
CA LYS A 392 -5.15 6.57 6.35
C LYS A 392 -4.76 7.99 5.96
N THR A 393 -4.25 8.20 4.74
CA THR A 393 -3.89 9.53 4.24
C THR A 393 -5.13 10.43 4.18
N ALA A 394 -6.25 9.92 3.69
CA ALA A 394 -7.49 10.69 3.65
C ALA A 394 -8.03 11.04 5.04
N GLU A 395 -7.97 10.10 6.00
CA GLU A 395 -8.32 10.37 7.40
C GLU A 395 -7.42 11.46 7.99
N GLN A 396 -6.11 11.40 7.72
CA GLN A 396 -5.15 12.40 8.14
C GLN A 396 -5.44 13.78 7.53
N VAL A 397 -5.79 13.86 6.25
CA VAL A 397 -6.16 15.11 5.56
C VAL A 397 -7.42 15.71 6.18
N MET A 398 -8.47 14.92 6.39
CA MET A 398 -9.70 15.36 7.05
C MET A 398 -9.44 15.83 8.50
N SER A 399 -8.67 15.06 9.27
CA SER A 399 -8.26 15.43 10.63
C SER A 399 -7.43 16.72 10.64
N SER A 400 -6.51 16.89 9.69
CA SER A 400 -5.70 18.11 9.53
C SER A 400 -6.55 19.33 9.21
N PHE A 401 -7.57 19.20 8.35
CA PHE A 401 -8.54 20.28 8.09
C PHE A 401 -9.29 20.68 9.35
N ARG A 402 -9.77 19.69 10.13
CA ARG A 402 -10.49 19.95 11.38
C ARG A 402 -9.59 20.63 12.42
N MET A 403 -8.37 20.15 12.58
CA MET A 403 -7.37 20.77 13.47
C MET A 403 -7.04 22.20 13.03
N ALA A 404 -6.87 22.45 11.73
CA ALA A 404 -6.62 23.79 11.19
C ALA A 404 -7.76 24.77 11.52
N PHE A 405 -9.01 24.32 11.46
CA PHE A 405 -10.17 25.10 11.90
C PHE A 405 -10.10 25.43 13.39
N ASP A 406 -9.92 24.42 14.24
CA ASP A 406 -9.90 24.61 15.70
C ASP A 406 -8.74 25.51 16.14
N ASP A 407 -7.56 25.37 15.54
CA ASP A 407 -6.39 26.21 15.79
C ASP A 407 -6.57 27.65 15.29
N THR A 408 -7.20 27.83 14.13
CA THR A 408 -7.53 29.16 13.62
C THR A 408 -8.56 29.84 14.50
N ARG A 409 -9.60 29.12 14.94
CA ARG A 409 -10.62 29.63 15.86
C ARG A 409 -10.03 30.08 17.19
N LYS A 410 -9.10 29.30 17.76
CA LYS A 410 -8.36 29.68 18.99
C LYS A 410 -7.47 30.90 18.79
N ARG A 411 -6.78 31.00 17.65
CA ARG A 411 -5.88 32.13 17.32
C ARG A 411 -6.61 33.37 16.83
N LEU A 412 -7.87 33.26 16.39
CA LEU A 412 -8.65 34.35 15.81
C LEU A 412 -8.61 35.65 16.64
N PRO A 413 -8.74 35.64 17.98
CA PRO A 413 -8.67 36.88 18.76
C PRO A 413 -7.33 37.61 18.66
N SER A 414 -6.23 36.86 18.49
CA SER A 414 -4.87 37.41 18.34
C SER A 414 -4.58 37.98 16.96
N MET A 415 -5.41 37.68 15.95
CA MET A 415 -5.25 38.19 14.59
C MET A 415 -5.77 39.62 14.42
N PHE A 416 -6.56 40.13 15.38
CA PHE A 416 -7.08 41.49 15.32
C PHE A 416 -5.97 42.52 15.63
N PRO A 417 -5.95 43.67 14.92
CA PRO A 417 -5.01 44.74 15.22
C PRO A 417 -5.12 45.23 16.68
N PRO A 418 -3.99 45.65 17.30
CA PRO A 418 -4.00 46.15 18.67
C PRO A 418 -4.93 47.36 18.81
N GLY A 419 -5.85 47.31 19.77
CA GLY A 419 -6.84 48.36 20.03
C GLY A 419 -8.23 48.11 19.43
N VAL A 420 -8.43 47.03 18.65
CA VAL A 420 -9.74 46.61 18.14
C VAL A 420 -10.30 45.49 19.03
N THR A 421 -11.58 45.56 19.39
CA THR A 421 -12.26 44.48 20.12
C THR A 421 -12.38 43.23 19.23
N PRO A 422 -11.80 42.08 19.63
CA PRO A 422 -11.84 40.89 18.79
C PRO A 422 -13.27 40.37 18.63
N ARG A 423 -13.65 40.05 17.40
CA ARG A 423 -14.95 39.45 17.09
C ARG A 423 -14.76 37.94 16.86
N PRO A 424 -15.21 37.07 17.78
CA PRO A 424 -15.09 35.63 17.59
C PRO A 424 -16.10 35.12 16.56
N TRP A 425 -15.84 33.92 16.04
CA TRP A 425 -16.80 33.14 15.28
C TRP A 425 -17.93 32.63 16.18
N PHE A 426 -19.08 33.29 16.08
CA PHE A 426 -20.28 32.99 16.87
C PHE A 426 -21.25 32.10 16.08
N PHE A 427 -20.95 30.80 16.01
CA PHE A 427 -21.83 29.76 15.50
C PHE A 427 -21.46 28.40 16.14
N GLN A 428 -22.40 27.46 16.13
CA GLN A 428 -22.15 26.07 16.56
C GLN A 428 -21.39 25.32 15.45
N PRO A 429 -20.25 24.68 15.76
CA PRO A 429 -19.49 23.91 14.76
C PRO A 429 -20.30 22.84 14.05
N ASP A 430 -21.28 22.23 14.73
CA ASP A 430 -22.08 21.14 14.16
C ASP A 430 -22.87 21.59 12.93
N ILE A 431 -23.25 22.87 12.86
CA ILE A 431 -23.92 23.45 11.68
C ILE A 431 -22.97 23.39 10.46
N VAL A 432 -21.69 23.68 10.66
CA VAL A 432 -20.68 23.66 9.60
C VAL A 432 -20.28 22.24 9.23
N PHE A 433 -20.04 21.41 10.25
CA PHE A 433 -19.36 20.13 10.08
C PHE A 433 -20.31 18.92 10.08
N SER A 434 -21.64 19.08 10.15
CA SER A 434 -22.58 17.94 10.25
C SER A 434 -22.33 16.85 9.19
N ARG A 435 -22.24 17.22 7.91
CA ARG A 435 -21.93 16.28 6.81
C ARG A 435 -20.48 15.77 6.89
N PHE A 436 -19.54 16.68 7.15
CA PHE A 436 -18.12 16.36 7.26
C PHE A 436 -17.83 15.30 8.34
N THR A 437 -18.38 15.48 9.54
CA THR A 437 -18.21 14.55 10.66
C THR A 437 -18.77 13.17 10.31
N LYS A 438 -19.95 13.10 9.67
CA LYS A 438 -20.52 11.81 9.22
C LYS A 438 -19.62 11.08 8.23
N VAL A 439 -19.08 11.79 7.23
CA VAL A 439 -18.14 11.21 6.25
C VAL A 439 -16.85 10.78 6.94
N HIS A 440 -16.31 11.61 7.84
CA HIS A 440 -15.09 11.30 8.59
C HIS A 440 -15.24 10.07 9.48
N GLU A 441 -16.39 9.93 10.17
CA GLU A 441 -16.71 8.74 10.96
C GLU A 441 -16.83 7.48 10.10
N ARG A 442 -17.50 7.58 8.94
CA ARG A 442 -17.61 6.47 7.98
C ARG A 442 -16.24 6.04 7.43
N LEU A 443 -15.34 6.98 7.18
CA LEU A 443 -13.97 6.69 6.76
C LEU A 443 -13.20 5.92 7.85
N LYS A 444 -13.38 6.27 9.13
CA LYS A 444 -12.81 5.51 10.26
C LYS A 444 -13.40 4.11 10.39
N ILE A 445 -14.70 3.97 10.16
CA ILE A 445 -15.38 2.66 10.11
C ILE A 445 -14.81 1.81 8.97
N ALA A 446 -14.63 2.39 7.78
CA ALA A 446 -14.02 1.70 6.64
C ALA A 446 -12.59 1.23 6.95
N TYR A 447 -11.77 2.11 7.55
CA TYR A 447 -10.44 1.73 8.03
C TYR A 447 -10.47 0.56 9.01
N TYR A 448 -11.36 0.61 10.01
CA TYR A 448 -11.54 -0.47 10.99
C TYR A 448 -11.91 -1.81 10.32
N LEU A 449 -12.80 -1.79 9.33
CA LEU A 449 -13.20 -2.99 8.58
C LEU A 449 -12.04 -3.58 7.79
N MET A 450 -11.23 -2.72 7.13
CA MET A 450 -10.05 -3.17 6.40
C MET A 450 -8.98 -3.76 7.31
N ASP A 451 -8.69 -3.09 8.43
CA ASP A 451 -7.72 -3.58 9.41
C ASP A 451 -8.17 -4.91 10.04
N THR A 452 -9.46 -5.02 10.34
CA THR A 452 -10.07 -6.28 10.81
C THR A 452 -9.91 -7.38 9.77
N ASN A 453 -10.17 -7.11 8.49
CA ASN A 453 -9.96 -8.07 7.41
C ASN A 453 -8.51 -8.54 7.34
N VAL A 454 -7.52 -7.64 7.34
CA VAL A 454 -6.09 -8.01 7.33
C VAL A 454 -5.73 -8.89 8.52
N ASN A 455 -6.28 -8.63 9.70
CA ASN A 455 -6.03 -9.44 10.88
C ASN A 455 -6.68 -10.83 10.81
N PHE A 456 -7.90 -10.93 10.27
CA PHE A 456 -8.61 -12.21 10.10
C PHE A 456 -8.05 -13.06 8.96
N MET A 457 -7.52 -12.45 7.89
CA MET A 457 -6.83 -13.18 6.81
C MET A 457 -5.58 -13.93 7.31
N LYS A 458 -4.99 -13.52 8.45
CA LYS A 458 -3.88 -14.27 9.06
C LYS A 458 -4.32 -15.64 9.59
N LEU A 459 -5.59 -15.79 9.97
CA LEU A 459 -6.15 -17.04 10.52
C LEU A 459 -6.12 -18.19 9.51
N GLU A 460 -6.10 -17.90 8.20
CA GLU A 460 -5.97 -18.91 7.14
C GLU A 460 -4.74 -19.82 7.33
N LYS A 461 -3.65 -19.26 7.87
CA LYS A 461 -2.36 -19.94 8.05
C LYS A 461 -2.07 -20.31 9.50
N VAL A 462 -3.02 -20.08 10.40
CA VAL A 462 -2.85 -20.38 11.82
C VAL A 462 -3.05 -21.87 12.04
N GLU A 463 -1.99 -22.54 12.50
CA GLU A 463 -2.01 -23.96 12.83
C GLU A 463 -1.73 -24.17 14.31
N PHE A 464 -2.68 -24.77 15.03
CA PHE A 464 -2.50 -25.16 16.41
C PHE A 464 -1.76 -26.51 16.49
N GLY A 465 -0.62 -26.53 17.18
CA GLY A 465 0.10 -27.76 17.51
C GLY A 465 -0.43 -28.43 18.77
N GLY A 466 -0.03 -29.68 19.01
CA GLY A 466 -0.33 -30.41 20.26
C GLY A 466 -1.51 -31.38 20.15
N ILE A 467 -1.90 -31.97 21.29
CA ILE A 467 -2.86 -33.10 21.34
C ILE A 467 -4.24 -32.71 20.83
N ARG A 468 -4.68 -31.49 21.12
CA ARG A 468 -5.94 -30.90 20.64
C ARG A 468 -5.74 -29.92 19.49
N GLY A 469 -4.52 -29.80 18.99
CA GLY A 469 -4.13 -28.83 17.98
C GLY A 469 -5.00 -28.91 16.73
N ASN A 470 -5.17 -30.11 16.17
CA ASN A 470 -6.02 -30.30 14.98
C ASN A 470 -7.47 -29.84 15.20
N SER A 471 -8.08 -30.17 16.34
CA SER A 471 -9.46 -29.76 16.62
C SER A 471 -9.60 -28.24 16.78
N LEU A 472 -8.64 -27.59 17.44
CA LEU A 472 -8.63 -26.13 17.59
C LEU A 472 -8.34 -25.44 16.25
N GLY A 473 -7.47 -26.02 15.42
CA GLY A 473 -7.20 -25.56 14.06
C GLY A 473 -8.45 -25.66 13.18
N ASP A 474 -9.16 -26.79 13.22
CA ASP A 474 -10.43 -26.97 12.50
C ASP A 474 -11.48 -25.92 12.94
N ASP A 475 -11.61 -25.68 14.24
CA ASP A 475 -12.51 -24.64 14.78
C ASP A 475 -12.15 -23.23 14.25
N VAL A 476 -10.85 -22.91 14.12
CA VAL A 476 -10.39 -21.62 13.56
C VAL A 476 -10.63 -21.53 12.06
N ILE A 477 -10.42 -22.61 11.31
CA ILE A 477 -10.68 -22.65 9.88
C ILE A 477 -12.17 -22.41 9.60
N VAL A 478 -13.07 -22.97 10.42
CA VAL A 478 -14.51 -22.70 10.31
C VAL A 478 -14.82 -21.22 10.55
N ILE A 479 -14.25 -20.61 11.59
CA ILE A 479 -14.43 -19.17 11.85
C ILE A 479 -13.90 -18.34 10.68
N PHE A 480 -12.75 -18.71 10.12
CA PHE A 480 -12.16 -18.02 8.97
C PHE A 480 -13.06 -18.10 7.72
N GLN A 481 -13.62 -19.28 7.42
CA GLN A 481 -14.53 -19.46 6.28
C GLN A 481 -15.83 -18.64 6.46
N GLU A 482 -16.43 -18.69 7.65
CA GLU A 482 -17.62 -17.88 7.96
C GLU A 482 -17.34 -16.38 7.90
N PHE A 483 -16.14 -15.95 8.33
CA PHE A 483 -15.69 -14.57 8.20
C PHE A 483 -15.52 -14.15 6.75
N ASP A 484 -14.81 -14.95 5.94
CA ASP A 484 -14.57 -14.66 4.52
C ASP A 484 -15.89 -14.55 3.74
N GLU A 485 -16.87 -15.42 4.02
CA GLU A 485 -18.22 -15.32 3.46
C GLU A 485 -18.95 -14.05 3.91
N ALA A 486 -18.94 -13.73 5.21
CA ALA A 486 -19.58 -12.54 5.74
C ALA A 486 -18.96 -11.24 5.19
N PHE A 487 -17.63 -11.21 5.05
CA PHE A 487 -16.90 -10.07 4.50
C PHE A 487 -17.14 -9.92 2.98
N LYS A 488 -17.18 -11.02 2.22
CA LYS A 488 -17.59 -11.00 0.81
C LYS A 488 -19.00 -10.44 0.63
N LEU A 489 -19.97 -10.90 1.40
CA LEU A 489 -21.35 -10.37 1.36
C LEU A 489 -21.40 -8.88 1.68
N PHE A 490 -20.60 -8.42 2.65
CA PHE A 490 -20.49 -7.00 2.98
C PHE A 490 -19.95 -6.17 1.79
N THR A 491 -18.87 -6.66 1.16
CA THR A 491 -18.14 -5.93 0.11
C THR A 491 -18.77 -5.99 -1.29
N GLU A 492 -19.62 -6.98 -1.56
CA GLU A 492 -20.41 -7.08 -2.82
C GLU A 492 -21.52 -6.02 -2.93
N SER A 493 -21.78 -5.28 -1.85
CA SER A 493 -22.77 -4.22 -1.83
C SER A 493 -22.43 -3.07 -2.79
N LYS A 494 -23.44 -2.51 -3.47
CA LYS A 494 -23.27 -1.50 -4.53
C LYS A 494 -23.36 -0.04 -4.07
N TYR A 495 -23.54 0.22 -2.77
CA TYR A 495 -23.66 1.59 -2.25
C TYR A 495 -22.28 2.23 -2.04
N ASN A 496 -22.24 3.57 -2.01
CA ASN A 496 -21.04 4.33 -1.64
C ASN A 496 -20.91 4.36 -0.10
N PRO A 497 -19.86 3.76 0.50
CA PRO A 497 -19.68 3.75 1.96
C PRO A 497 -19.58 5.14 2.59
N LEU A 498 -19.08 6.14 1.83
CA LEU A 498 -18.89 7.52 2.29
C LEU A 498 -20.12 8.41 2.08
N ASP A 499 -21.20 7.94 1.43
CA ASP A 499 -22.40 8.78 1.24
C ASP A 499 -23.18 8.97 2.56
N ALA A 500 -22.99 10.14 3.19
CA ALA A 500 -23.65 10.53 4.43
C ALA A 500 -25.20 10.56 4.38
N SER A 501 -25.80 10.46 3.20
CA SER A 501 -27.25 10.46 2.98
C SER A 501 -27.86 9.07 3.07
N ASP A 502 -27.08 8.04 2.78
CA ASP A 502 -27.52 6.65 2.72
C ASP A 502 -27.21 5.89 4.03
N PRO A 503 -28.21 5.47 4.83
CA PRO A 503 -27.98 4.75 6.08
C PRO A 503 -27.54 3.29 5.90
N THR A 504 -27.68 2.71 4.70
CA THR A 504 -27.49 1.26 4.47
C THR A 504 -26.11 0.76 4.86
N PHE A 505 -25.04 1.54 4.64
CA PHE A 505 -23.68 1.19 5.07
C PHE A 505 -23.59 0.98 6.59
N LEU A 506 -24.22 1.85 7.37
CA LEU A 506 -24.17 1.78 8.83
C LEU A 506 -25.02 0.60 9.35
N GLU A 507 -26.19 0.36 8.75
CA GLU A 507 -27.03 -0.80 9.10
C GLU A 507 -26.32 -2.14 8.82
N ASN A 508 -25.64 -2.23 7.67
CA ASN A 508 -24.83 -3.39 7.33
C ASN A 508 -23.60 -3.52 8.23
N PHE A 509 -22.97 -2.41 8.61
CA PHE A 509 -21.85 -2.40 9.55
C PHE A 509 -22.28 -2.88 10.94
N GLU A 510 -23.44 -2.45 11.44
CA GLU A 510 -23.99 -2.93 12.71
C GLU A 510 -24.24 -4.45 12.66
N THR A 511 -24.81 -4.95 11.56
CA THR A 511 -25.03 -6.39 11.36
C THR A 511 -23.70 -7.15 11.32
N PHE A 512 -22.71 -6.63 10.58
CA PHE A 512 -21.37 -7.22 10.51
C PHE A 512 -20.68 -7.22 11.88
N ASN A 513 -20.79 -6.15 12.67
CA ASN A 513 -20.23 -6.09 14.02
C ASN A 513 -20.84 -7.13 14.95
N LEU A 514 -22.14 -7.41 14.86
CA LEU A 514 -22.76 -8.47 15.66
C LEU A 514 -22.18 -9.86 15.34
N ILE A 515 -21.91 -10.13 14.06
CA ILE A 515 -21.23 -11.34 13.60
C ILE A 515 -19.78 -11.36 14.11
N MET A 516 -19.09 -10.22 14.01
CA MET A 516 -17.72 -10.03 14.48
C MET A 516 -17.59 -10.29 15.99
N GLU A 517 -18.55 -9.84 16.80
CA GLU A 517 -18.58 -10.14 18.24
C GLU A 517 -18.71 -11.64 18.54
N ASP A 518 -19.45 -12.41 17.73
CA ASP A 518 -19.53 -13.86 17.87
C ASP A 518 -18.18 -14.52 17.56
N PHE A 519 -17.53 -14.14 16.46
CA PHE A 519 -16.21 -14.62 16.09
C PHE A 519 -15.17 -14.31 17.17
N ASP A 520 -15.19 -13.09 17.72
CA ASP A 520 -14.28 -12.70 18.79
C ASP A 520 -14.48 -13.55 20.06
N ARG A 521 -15.72 -13.86 20.46
CA ARG A 521 -16.00 -14.75 21.61
C ARG A 521 -15.55 -16.19 21.37
N ARG A 522 -15.75 -16.70 20.14
CA ARG A 522 -15.31 -18.05 19.76
C ARG A 522 -13.79 -18.14 19.73
N LEU A 523 -13.12 -17.16 19.11
CA LEU A 523 -11.66 -17.06 19.12
C LEU A 523 -11.11 -16.93 20.55
N ALA A 524 -11.71 -16.09 21.39
CA ALA A 524 -11.33 -15.99 22.81
C ALA A 524 -11.38 -17.35 23.51
N THR A 525 -12.45 -18.12 23.27
CA THR A 525 -12.59 -19.48 23.82
C THR A 525 -11.51 -20.43 23.29
N ILE A 526 -11.21 -20.39 21.99
CA ILE A 526 -10.17 -21.23 21.35
C ILE A 526 -8.79 -20.90 21.91
N VAL A 527 -8.45 -19.62 21.99
CA VAL A 527 -7.17 -19.16 22.54
C VAL A 527 -7.02 -19.55 24.00
N CYS A 528 -8.06 -19.37 24.81
CA CYS A 528 -8.05 -19.80 26.21
C CYS A 528 -7.85 -21.32 26.35
N LYS A 529 -8.53 -22.12 25.52
CA LYS A 529 -8.31 -23.58 25.47
C LYS A 529 -6.87 -23.92 25.06
N GLY A 530 -6.36 -23.25 24.03
CA GLY A 530 -4.99 -23.39 23.55
C GLY A 530 -3.96 -23.07 24.63
N TYR A 531 -4.19 -22.03 25.43
CA TYR A 531 -3.35 -21.68 26.57
C TYR A 531 -3.31 -22.82 27.61
N TYR A 532 -4.45 -23.38 27.98
CA TYR A 532 -4.49 -24.50 28.94
C TYR A 532 -3.86 -25.79 28.41
N ASP A 533 -3.86 -25.99 27.10
CA ASP A 533 -3.21 -27.15 26.47
C ASP A 533 -1.69 -26.93 26.25
N CYS A 534 -1.15 -25.73 26.48
CA CYS A 534 0.28 -25.46 26.35
C CYS A 534 1.08 -26.16 27.45
N SER A 535 2.13 -26.88 27.06
CA SER A 535 2.98 -27.64 28.00
C SER A 535 4.03 -26.79 28.74
N GLY A 536 4.22 -25.51 28.38
CA GLY A 536 5.20 -24.64 29.00
C GLY A 536 5.31 -23.26 28.35
N LEU A 537 6.18 -22.40 28.90
CA LEU A 537 6.34 -21.00 28.49
C LEU A 537 6.62 -20.81 27.00
N GLU A 538 7.48 -21.66 26.40
CA GLU A 538 7.81 -21.54 24.97
C GLU A 538 6.56 -21.66 24.08
N MET A 539 5.67 -22.60 24.40
CA MET A 539 4.44 -22.83 23.63
C MET A 539 3.42 -21.71 23.87
N ILE A 540 3.36 -21.18 25.10
CA ILE A 540 2.51 -20.03 25.42
C ILE A 540 2.97 -18.80 24.63
N PHE A 541 4.26 -18.51 24.58
CA PHE A 541 4.77 -17.39 23.77
C PHE A 541 4.50 -17.59 22.28
N LYS A 542 4.64 -18.82 21.75
CA LYS A 542 4.27 -19.12 20.36
C LYS A 542 2.78 -18.90 20.10
N LEU A 543 1.90 -19.29 21.02
CA LEU A 543 0.47 -19.02 20.91
C LEU A 543 0.18 -17.53 20.88
N ILE A 544 0.82 -16.76 21.76
CA ILE A 544 0.66 -15.30 21.82
C ILE A 544 1.17 -14.64 20.52
N GLU A 545 2.35 -15.03 20.03
CA GLU A 545 2.91 -14.54 18.76
C GLU A 545 2.04 -14.93 17.55
N MET A 546 1.45 -16.13 17.55
CA MET A 546 0.57 -16.63 16.49
C MET A 546 -0.74 -15.84 16.38
N MET A 547 -1.38 -15.55 17.52
CA MET A 547 -2.62 -14.75 17.53
C MET A 547 -2.33 -13.26 17.33
N GLY A 548 -1.17 -12.79 17.78
CA GLY A 548 -0.67 -11.42 17.57
C GLY A 548 -1.72 -10.34 17.90
N PRO A 549 -2.06 -9.44 16.95
CA PRO A 549 -2.99 -8.33 17.20
C PRO A 549 -4.43 -8.79 17.47
N LEU A 550 -4.80 -10.04 17.18
CA LEU A 550 -6.13 -10.54 17.51
C LEU A 550 -6.35 -10.61 19.03
N LEU A 551 -5.28 -10.76 19.82
CA LEU A 551 -5.36 -10.74 21.29
C LEU A 551 -5.67 -9.36 21.86
N GLU A 552 -5.41 -8.29 21.11
CA GLU A 552 -5.67 -6.91 21.55
C GLU A 552 -7.13 -6.49 21.32
N ARG A 553 -7.90 -7.30 20.59
CA ARG A 553 -9.33 -7.05 20.38
C ARG A 553 -10.07 -7.13 21.72
N GLN A 554 -10.94 -6.15 21.99
CA GLN A 554 -11.50 -5.90 23.32
C GLN A 554 -12.13 -7.13 23.99
N LEU A 555 -12.88 -7.94 23.24
CA LEU A 555 -13.54 -9.13 23.78
C LEU A 555 -12.55 -10.27 24.08
N ILE A 556 -11.56 -10.48 23.20
CA ILE A 556 -10.53 -11.50 23.37
C ILE A 556 -9.61 -11.12 24.53
N LEU A 557 -9.19 -9.86 24.57
CA LEU A 557 -8.36 -9.32 25.64
C LEU A 557 -9.04 -9.51 26.99
N LYS A 558 -10.33 -9.21 27.11
CA LYS A 558 -11.08 -9.38 28.37
C LYS A 558 -11.02 -10.80 28.94
N ASP A 559 -11.03 -11.82 28.08
CA ASP A 559 -11.02 -13.22 28.50
C ASP A 559 -9.60 -13.79 28.67
N PHE A 560 -8.59 -13.18 28.03
CA PHE A 560 -7.19 -13.62 28.06
C PHE A 560 -6.31 -12.81 29.04
N ASP A 561 -6.74 -11.62 29.47
CA ASP A 561 -5.94 -10.68 30.27
C ASP A 561 -5.48 -11.29 31.61
N ASP A 562 -6.34 -12.10 32.23
CA ASP A 562 -6.05 -12.79 33.50
C ASP A 562 -5.00 -13.91 33.37
N LYS A 563 -4.64 -14.32 32.15
CA LYS A 563 -3.60 -15.32 31.88
C LYS A 563 -2.21 -14.72 31.85
N TYR A 564 -2.08 -13.45 31.49
CA TYR A 564 -0.79 -12.80 31.42
C TYR A 564 -0.02 -12.75 32.77
N PRO A 565 -0.63 -12.41 33.92
CA PRO A 565 0.04 -12.53 35.22
C PRO A 565 0.50 -13.95 35.54
N GLN A 566 -0.22 -14.97 35.05
CA GLN A 566 0.19 -16.37 35.23
C GLN A 566 1.45 -16.68 34.41
N VAL A 567 1.58 -16.13 33.20
CA VAL A 567 2.81 -16.23 32.40
C VAL A 567 3.99 -15.60 33.13
N VAL A 568 3.81 -14.42 33.74
CA VAL A 568 4.83 -13.76 34.56
C VAL A 568 5.24 -14.66 35.73
N LYS A 569 4.27 -15.26 36.43
CA LYS A 569 4.55 -16.21 37.52
C LYS A 569 5.32 -17.43 37.03
N MET A 570 4.95 -18.01 35.89
CA MET A 570 5.67 -19.15 35.30
C MET A 570 7.11 -18.77 34.91
N MET A 571 7.36 -17.53 34.47
CA MET A 571 8.72 -17.03 34.22
C MET A 571 9.53 -16.91 35.51
N ASP A 572 8.91 -16.45 36.60
CA ASP A 572 9.56 -16.39 37.92
C ASP A 572 9.89 -17.79 38.45
N GLU A 573 8.98 -18.75 38.32
CA GLU A 573 9.22 -20.16 38.65
C GLU A 573 10.34 -20.77 37.78
N ALA A 574 10.44 -20.39 36.49
CA ALA A 574 11.54 -20.82 35.64
C ALA A 574 12.90 -20.24 36.06
N LEU A 575 12.91 -19.03 36.62
CA LEU A 575 14.09 -18.44 37.26
C LEU A 575 14.45 -19.19 38.55
N ASP A 576 13.47 -19.52 39.40
CA ASP A 576 13.68 -20.28 40.63
C ASP A 576 14.41 -21.60 40.33
N ILE A 577 13.94 -22.36 39.34
CA ILE A 577 14.59 -23.60 38.89
C ILE A 577 16.06 -23.36 38.49
N CYS A 578 16.37 -22.22 37.85
CA CYS A 578 17.75 -21.92 37.45
C CYS A 578 18.64 -21.55 38.64
N PHE A 579 18.08 -20.88 39.66
CA PHE A 579 18.77 -20.65 40.92
C PHE A 579 18.99 -21.95 41.71
N GLU A 580 17.98 -22.82 41.79
CA GLU A 580 18.09 -24.14 42.43
C GLU A 580 19.18 -24.99 41.76
N LEU A 581 19.18 -25.07 40.42
CA LEU A 581 20.23 -25.78 39.66
C LEU A 581 21.63 -25.19 39.91
N TYR A 582 21.72 -23.87 40.11
CA TYR A 582 22.97 -23.23 40.47
C TYR A 582 23.43 -23.62 41.88
N GLU A 583 22.53 -23.57 42.86
CA GLU A 583 22.82 -23.95 44.25
C GLU A 583 23.20 -25.43 44.39
N GLU A 584 22.47 -26.34 43.75
CA GLU A 584 22.79 -27.77 43.71
C GLU A 584 24.20 -28.01 43.16
N GLN A 585 24.54 -27.36 42.05
CA GLN A 585 25.85 -27.48 41.44
C GLN A 585 26.96 -26.92 42.34
N MET A 586 26.70 -25.82 43.07
CA MET A 586 27.65 -25.27 44.04
C MET A 586 27.82 -26.17 45.27
N ALA A 587 26.75 -26.85 45.70
CA ALA A 587 26.81 -27.84 46.78
C ALA A 587 27.66 -29.06 46.37
N ILE A 588 27.42 -29.62 45.17
CA ILE A 588 28.22 -30.74 44.64
C ILE A 588 29.69 -30.35 44.51
N LYS A 589 29.98 -29.12 44.05
CA LYS A 589 31.34 -28.58 43.98
C LYS A 589 32.02 -28.56 45.36
N LYS A 590 31.28 -28.22 46.42
CA LYS A 590 31.80 -28.19 47.79
C LYS A 590 32.10 -29.59 48.33
N GLU A 591 31.32 -30.59 47.96
CA GLU A 591 31.51 -31.99 48.41
C GLU A 591 32.57 -32.74 47.61
N THR A 592 32.56 -32.62 46.28
CA THR A 592 33.40 -33.40 45.36
C THR A 592 34.65 -32.66 44.88
N GLY A 593 34.74 -31.36 45.13
CA GLY A 593 35.85 -30.50 44.68
C GLY A 593 35.80 -30.11 43.20
N SER A 594 34.80 -30.56 42.44
CA SER A 594 34.66 -30.25 41.01
C SER A 594 33.19 -30.13 40.59
N MET A 595 32.92 -29.42 39.50
CA MET A 595 31.57 -29.30 38.93
C MET A 595 31.22 -30.52 38.07
N VAL A 596 29.94 -30.88 38.04
CA VAL A 596 29.41 -31.87 37.10
C VAL A 596 29.35 -31.22 35.71
N VAL A 597 30.15 -31.71 34.79
CA VAL A 597 30.21 -31.23 33.41
C VAL A 597 29.73 -32.31 32.43
N HIS A 598 29.39 -31.91 31.21
CA HIS A 598 29.00 -32.83 30.15
C HIS A 598 30.07 -33.90 29.87
N LYS A 599 29.63 -35.07 29.40
CA LYS A 599 30.53 -36.17 29.04
C LYS A 599 31.59 -35.70 28.05
N ASN A 600 32.85 -36.09 28.27
CA ASN A 600 34.01 -35.74 27.45
C ASN A 600 34.39 -34.24 27.42
N MET A 601 33.76 -33.40 28.25
CA MET A 601 34.16 -31.99 28.38
C MET A 601 35.26 -31.80 29.43
N PRO A 602 36.25 -30.94 29.14
CA PRO A 602 37.21 -30.50 30.13
C PRO A 602 36.55 -29.68 31.26
N PRO A 603 37.15 -29.63 32.46
CA PRO A 603 36.58 -28.93 33.61
C PRO A 603 36.30 -27.44 33.38
N MET A 604 37.23 -26.67 32.80
CA MET A 604 37.03 -25.22 32.61
C MET A 604 35.99 -24.94 31.54
N ALA A 605 36.14 -25.55 30.35
CA ALA A 605 35.21 -25.35 29.24
C ALA A 605 33.79 -25.87 29.58
N GLY A 606 33.70 -27.01 30.28
CA GLY A 606 32.43 -27.58 30.72
C GLY A 606 31.71 -26.70 31.73
N ALA A 607 32.42 -26.13 32.71
CA ALA A 607 31.82 -25.21 33.68
C ALA A 607 31.24 -23.95 32.99
N MET A 608 31.97 -23.39 32.01
CA MET A 608 31.49 -22.23 31.26
C MET A 608 30.30 -22.52 30.36
N ILE A 609 30.30 -23.69 29.70
CA ILE A 609 29.18 -24.11 28.84
C ILE A 609 27.93 -24.31 29.69
N TRP A 610 28.07 -25.00 30.83
CA TRP A 610 26.98 -25.17 31.78
C TRP A 610 26.42 -23.82 32.25
N ALA A 611 27.27 -22.87 32.64
CA ALA A 611 26.81 -21.55 33.08
C ALA A 611 26.02 -20.82 31.99
N ARG A 612 26.47 -20.92 30.75
CA ARG A 612 25.77 -20.35 29.59
C ARG A 612 24.44 -21.07 29.30
N GLU A 613 24.38 -22.39 29.43
CA GLU A 613 23.15 -23.16 29.24
C GLU A 613 22.07 -22.75 30.25
N ILE A 614 22.44 -22.56 31.51
CA ILE A 614 21.54 -22.06 32.56
C ILE A 614 21.03 -20.67 32.20
N TYR A 615 21.91 -19.73 31.83
CA TYR A 615 21.49 -18.38 31.44
C TYR A 615 20.58 -18.37 30.20
N ASN A 616 20.98 -19.09 29.15
CA ASN A 616 20.22 -19.16 27.89
C ASN A 616 18.81 -19.72 28.08
N ARG A 617 18.63 -20.67 29.01
CA ARG A 617 17.33 -21.28 29.30
C ARG A 617 16.26 -20.26 29.69
N VAL A 618 16.64 -19.18 30.37
CA VAL A 618 15.71 -18.11 30.77
C VAL A 618 15.76 -16.92 29.81
N ALA A 619 16.94 -16.62 29.26
CA ALA A 619 17.12 -15.50 28.34
C ALA A 619 16.19 -15.56 27.12
N ILE A 620 15.91 -16.75 26.59
CA ILE A 620 14.97 -16.94 25.46
C ILE A 620 13.57 -16.44 25.81
N TYR A 621 13.07 -16.73 27.02
CA TYR A 621 11.75 -16.27 27.46
C TYR A 621 11.71 -14.75 27.65
N MET A 622 12.81 -14.16 28.12
CA MET A 622 12.93 -12.71 28.25
C MET A 622 12.92 -12.02 26.88
N GLU A 623 13.58 -12.60 25.88
CA GLU A 623 13.56 -12.09 24.52
C GLU A 623 12.15 -12.15 23.93
N SER A 624 11.46 -13.28 24.04
CA SER A 624 10.07 -13.42 23.59
C SER A 624 9.13 -12.46 24.30
N PHE A 625 9.26 -12.29 25.61
CA PHE A 625 8.47 -11.33 26.37
C PHE A 625 8.78 -9.87 25.96
N SER A 626 10.05 -9.56 25.66
CA SER A 626 10.44 -8.22 25.22
C SER A 626 9.78 -7.79 23.90
N ARG A 627 9.36 -8.76 23.06
CA ARG A 627 8.61 -8.50 21.82
C ARG A 627 7.11 -8.23 22.05
N LEU A 628 6.55 -8.53 23.23
CA LEU A 628 5.11 -8.36 23.50
C LEU A 628 4.74 -6.90 23.78
N GLU A 629 3.86 -6.29 23.01
CA GLU A 629 3.41 -4.91 23.23
C GLU A 629 2.24 -4.81 24.22
N HIS A 630 2.43 -5.27 25.47
CA HIS A 630 1.38 -5.28 26.49
C HIS A 630 1.73 -4.48 27.76
N GLN A 631 0.70 -3.99 28.46
CA GLN A 631 0.83 -3.22 29.70
C GLN A 631 1.51 -3.96 30.87
N ILE A 632 1.61 -5.30 30.81
CA ILE A 632 2.24 -6.12 31.86
C ILE A 632 3.72 -5.78 32.00
N LYS A 633 4.37 -5.32 30.94
CA LYS A 633 5.76 -4.83 30.98
C LYS A 633 5.98 -3.75 32.04
N ASN A 634 4.94 -2.97 32.35
CA ASN A 634 5.03 -1.86 33.31
C ASN A 634 4.76 -2.31 34.76
N MET A 635 4.33 -3.56 34.98
CA MET A 635 4.08 -4.08 36.32
C MET A 635 5.36 -4.30 37.09
N ASP A 636 5.32 -4.02 38.40
CA ASP A 636 6.49 -4.13 39.26
C ASP A 636 6.96 -5.58 39.44
N GLU A 637 6.04 -6.54 39.35
CA GLU A 637 6.35 -7.98 39.34
C GLU A 637 7.30 -8.35 38.18
N PHE A 638 7.13 -7.75 37.00
CA PHE A 638 8.02 -8.01 35.86
C PHE A 638 9.39 -7.35 36.04
N LYS A 639 9.43 -6.11 36.53
CA LYS A 639 10.71 -5.43 36.81
C LYS A 639 11.55 -6.23 37.80
N HIS A 640 10.89 -6.90 38.76
CA HIS A 640 11.54 -7.80 39.70
C HIS A 640 12.19 -9.01 39.00
N ILE A 641 11.51 -9.65 38.04
CA ILE A 641 12.07 -10.76 37.23
C ILE A 641 13.34 -10.31 36.49
N PHE A 642 13.36 -9.08 35.94
CA PHE A 642 14.54 -8.56 35.25
C PHE A 642 15.74 -8.37 36.19
N VAL A 643 15.50 -7.86 37.40
CA VAL A 643 16.55 -7.72 38.42
C VAL A 643 17.10 -9.10 38.81
N ARG A 644 16.22 -10.07 39.06
CA ARG A 644 16.62 -11.45 39.39
C ARG A 644 17.41 -12.13 38.27
N LEU A 645 17.07 -11.90 37.00
CA LEU A 645 17.83 -12.40 35.85
C LEU A 645 19.25 -11.82 35.83
N GLU A 646 19.40 -10.53 36.11
CA GLU A 646 20.73 -9.89 36.18
C GLU A 646 21.54 -10.41 37.38
N ASP A 647 20.88 -10.67 38.52
CA ASP A 647 21.52 -11.32 39.68
C ASP A 647 22.04 -12.73 39.33
N LEU A 648 21.21 -13.56 38.66
CA LEU A 648 21.62 -14.89 38.18
C LEU A 648 22.82 -14.79 37.24
N LYS A 649 22.76 -13.87 36.27
CA LYS A 649 23.86 -13.64 35.32
C LYS A 649 25.15 -13.23 36.03
N HIS A 650 25.06 -12.35 37.01
CA HIS A 650 26.21 -11.93 37.79
C HIS A 650 26.84 -13.09 38.58
N LEU A 651 26.04 -13.97 39.19
CA LEU A 651 26.53 -15.18 39.86
C LEU A 651 27.24 -16.13 38.87
N LEU A 652 26.64 -16.35 37.71
CA LEU A 652 27.20 -17.20 36.65
C LEU A 652 28.53 -16.63 36.10
N ASP A 653 28.58 -15.31 35.84
CA ASP A 653 29.78 -14.62 35.37
C ASP A 653 30.92 -14.65 36.40
N GLN A 654 30.60 -14.55 37.69
CA GLN A 654 31.59 -14.71 38.77
C GLN A 654 32.19 -16.13 38.77
N ASN A 655 31.35 -17.15 38.63
CA ASN A 655 31.81 -18.53 38.55
C ASN A 655 32.67 -18.77 37.28
N ASP A 656 32.27 -18.24 36.13
CA ASP A 656 33.05 -18.27 34.88
C ASP A 656 34.43 -17.62 35.04
N LYS A 657 34.50 -16.44 35.68
CA LYS A 657 35.75 -15.74 35.97
C LYS A 657 36.65 -16.54 36.91
N PHE A 658 36.08 -17.18 37.93
CA PHE A 658 36.82 -18.02 38.87
C PHE A 658 37.52 -19.19 38.15
N TYR A 659 36.79 -19.96 37.35
CA TYR A 659 37.38 -21.08 36.60
C TYR A 659 38.37 -20.63 35.54
N PHE A 660 38.09 -19.53 34.84
CA PHE A 660 39.01 -18.98 33.85
C PHE A 660 40.33 -18.57 34.49
N ASN A 661 40.30 -17.84 35.61
CA ASN A 661 41.49 -17.36 36.29
C ASN A 661 42.31 -18.51 36.91
N SER A 662 41.64 -19.52 37.49
CA SER A 662 42.29 -20.72 38.01
C SER A 662 42.96 -21.55 36.90
N TRP A 663 42.35 -21.59 35.72
CA TRP A 663 42.94 -22.23 34.56
C TRP A 663 44.15 -21.43 34.05
N LEU A 664 44.02 -20.12 33.90
CA LEU A 664 45.11 -19.23 33.47
C LEU A 664 46.36 -19.35 34.34
N SER A 665 46.21 -19.51 35.66
CA SER A 665 47.35 -19.63 36.58
C SER A 665 48.07 -20.97 36.52
N THR A 666 47.44 -22.02 36.00
CA THR A 666 47.97 -23.40 36.02
C THR A 666 48.34 -23.95 34.65
N VAL A 667 47.74 -23.41 33.58
CA VAL A 667 47.84 -23.98 32.23
C VAL A 667 49.27 -23.94 31.66
N ASP A 668 50.02 -22.88 31.92
CA ASP A 668 51.39 -22.71 31.40
C ASP A 668 52.36 -23.74 32.00
N GLU A 669 52.23 -23.98 33.31
CA GLU A 669 53.01 -25.00 34.03
C GLU A 669 52.63 -26.41 33.57
N ILE A 670 51.33 -26.69 33.41
CA ILE A 670 50.82 -27.98 32.93
C ILE A 670 51.32 -28.27 31.50
N CYS A 671 51.30 -27.27 30.61
CA CYS A 671 51.79 -27.44 29.25
C CYS A 671 53.30 -27.72 29.23
N SER A 672 54.09 -26.86 29.88
CA SER A 672 55.56 -26.97 29.87
C SER A 672 56.05 -28.27 30.54
N PHE A 673 55.42 -28.67 31.65
CA PHE A 673 55.78 -29.91 32.34
C PHE A 673 55.44 -31.15 31.51
N ASN A 674 54.24 -31.24 30.93
CA ASN A 674 53.83 -32.43 30.18
C ASN A 674 54.50 -32.53 28.82
N MET A 675 54.83 -31.41 28.18
CA MET A 675 55.53 -31.40 26.90
C MET A 675 57.00 -31.85 27.05
N SER A 676 57.62 -31.61 28.20
CA SER A 676 59.00 -32.05 28.50
C SER A 676 59.12 -33.52 28.92
N GLN A 677 58.00 -34.25 29.07
CA GLN A 677 58.01 -35.68 29.41
C GLN A 677 58.42 -36.57 28.21
N PRO A 678 58.99 -37.76 28.46
CA PRO A 678 59.31 -38.73 27.41
C PRO A 678 58.05 -39.23 26.69
N LEU A 679 58.17 -39.71 25.45
CA LEU A 679 57.02 -40.13 24.61
C LEU A 679 56.33 -41.42 25.09
N LEU A 680 57.11 -42.37 25.61
CA LEU A 680 56.63 -43.66 26.09
C LEU A 680 56.99 -43.85 27.57
N THR A 681 56.22 -44.66 28.28
CA THR A 681 56.59 -45.23 29.58
C THR A 681 56.56 -46.75 29.52
N ARG A 682 57.43 -47.39 30.31
CA ARG A 682 57.49 -48.85 30.43
C ARG A 682 57.16 -49.25 31.86
N ASP A 683 56.21 -50.17 32.01
CA ASP A 683 55.90 -50.72 33.33
C ASP A 683 57.02 -51.65 33.83
N SER A 684 57.44 -51.47 35.07
CA SER A 684 58.62 -52.12 35.66
C SER A 684 58.41 -53.62 35.93
N GLY A 685 57.15 -54.05 36.08
CA GLY A 685 56.79 -55.46 36.29
C GLY A 685 56.46 -56.21 35.01
N THR A 686 55.60 -55.64 34.16
CA THR A 686 55.06 -56.33 32.97
C THR A 686 55.85 -56.09 31.68
N ARG A 687 56.79 -55.14 31.67
CA ARG A 687 57.52 -54.65 30.49
C ARG A 687 56.64 -54.10 29.36
N LEU A 688 55.35 -53.91 29.59
CA LEU A 688 54.42 -53.33 28.62
C LEU A 688 54.69 -51.84 28.44
N LEU A 689 54.44 -51.36 27.22
CA LEU A 689 54.54 -49.95 26.89
C LEU A 689 53.20 -49.25 27.13
N ALA A 690 53.27 -47.99 27.53
CA ALA A 690 52.16 -47.04 27.52
C ALA A 690 52.62 -45.73 26.86
N VAL A 691 51.72 -45.07 26.13
CA VAL A 691 52.02 -43.74 25.56
C VAL A 691 51.87 -42.70 26.67
N ASN A 692 52.92 -41.92 26.89
CA ASN A 692 53.00 -40.96 27.98
C ASN A 692 52.38 -39.60 27.57
N PHE A 693 51.07 -39.60 27.35
CA PHE A 693 50.31 -38.39 27.01
C PHE A 693 49.27 -38.12 28.09
N ASP A 694 49.56 -37.18 29.00
CA ASP A 694 48.72 -36.91 30.17
C ASP A 694 47.34 -36.37 29.75
N ALA A 695 46.29 -36.84 30.44
CA ALA A 695 44.91 -36.43 30.23
C ALA A 695 44.70 -34.91 30.43
N LYS A 696 45.52 -34.26 31.26
CA LYS A 696 45.54 -32.81 31.46
C LYS A 696 45.91 -32.07 30.18
N LEU A 697 46.87 -32.57 29.39
CA LEU A 697 47.26 -31.95 28.13
C LEU A 697 46.15 -32.08 27.07
N VAL A 698 45.46 -33.22 27.04
CA VAL A 698 44.25 -33.43 26.23
C VAL A 698 43.14 -32.43 26.63
N ALA A 699 42.96 -32.20 27.93
CA ALA A 699 42.00 -31.24 28.45
C ALA A 699 42.32 -29.81 27.98
N VAL A 700 43.59 -29.39 28.08
CA VAL A 700 44.03 -28.06 27.60
C VAL A 700 43.83 -27.90 26.09
N LEU A 701 44.19 -28.89 25.28
CA LEU A 701 43.96 -28.84 23.82
C LEU A 701 42.48 -28.69 23.48
N LYS A 702 41.60 -29.38 24.21
CA LYS A 702 40.14 -29.22 24.05
C LYS A 702 39.66 -27.85 24.53
N GLU A 703 40.15 -27.35 25.67
CA GLU A 703 39.81 -26.03 26.22
C GLU A 703 40.21 -24.91 25.26
N MET A 704 41.42 -24.98 24.69
CA MET A 704 41.91 -24.04 23.68
C MET A 704 41.03 -24.04 22.41
N LYS A 705 40.52 -25.21 22.00
CA LYS A 705 39.54 -25.30 20.91
C LYS A 705 38.26 -24.53 21.24
N TYR A 706 37.71 -24.72 22.43
CA TYR A 706 36.49 -24.03 22.86
C TYR A 706 36.71 -22.53 23.05
N LEU A 707 37.88 -22.10 23.52
CA LEU A 707 38.23 -20.69 23.65
C LEU A 707 38.39 -19.99 22.29
N LYS A 708 39.06 -20.63 21.31
CA LYS A 708 39.18 -20.08 19.94
C LYS A 708 37.83 -19.98 19.24
N LEU A 709 36.93 -20.97 19.43
CA LEU A 709 35.55 -20.89 18.94
C LEU A 709 34.75 -19.72 19.54
N ARG A 710 35.15 -19.24 20.71
CA ARG A 710 34.43 -18.22 21.49
C ARG A 710 35.03 -16.80 21.34
N ASN A 711 36.07 -16.61 20.51
CA ASN A 711 36.75 -15.33 20.28
C ASN A 711 37.12 -14.57 21.58
N LYS A 712 37.57 -15.27 22.64
CA LYS A 712 38.04 -14.60 23.86
C LYS A 712 39.45 -14.02 23.66
N GLU A 713 39.67 -12.78 24.11
CA GLU A 713 40.88 -11.99 23.85
C GLU A 713 42.12 -12.40 24.67
N LEU A 714 41.93 -13.12 25.79
CA LEU A 714 43.02 -13.56 26.68
C LEU A 714 43.33 -15.04 26.47
N ILE A 715 44.20 -15.33 25.49
CA ILE A 715 44.75 -16.66 25.26
C ILE A 715 46.24 -16.62 25.65
N PRO A 716 46.72 -17.44 26.60
CA PRO A 716 48.13 -17.50 26.94
C PRO A 716 48.97 -18.04 25.77
N VAL A 717 50.20 -17.55 25.64
CA VAL A 717 51.08 -17.82 24.49
C VAL A 717 51.54 -19.29 24.45
N ILE A 718 51.84 -19.89 25.61
CA ILE A 718 52.37 -21.26 25.69
C ILE A 718 51.32 -22.31 25.26
N PRO A 719 50.09 -22.34 25.80
CA PRO A 719 49.03 -23.23 25.35
C PRO A 719 48.60 -22.98 23.91
N GLU A 720 48.72 -21.74 23.41
CA GLU A 720 48.47 -21.43 22.00
C GLU A 720 49.49 -22.11 21.07
N GLY A 721 50.79 -22.00 21.38
CA GLY A 721 51.84 -22.68 20.62
C GLY A 721 51.69 -24.20 20.63
N VAL A 722 51.25 -24.78 21.76
CA VAL A 722 50.92 -26.22 21.87
C VAL A 722 49.70 -26.57 21.01
N TYR A 723 48.68 -25.72 21.00
CA TYR A 723 47.47 -25.93 20.21
C TYR A 723 47.69 -25.83 18.70
N GLU A 724 48.59 -24.96 18.24
CA GLU A 724 48.98 -24.88 16.82
C GLU A 724 49.64 -26.18 16.34
N LYS A 725 50.41 -26.84 17.22
CA LYS A 725 51.04 -28.14 16.95
C LYS A 725 50.09 -29.33 17.12
N ARG A 726 48.79 -29.14 17.43
CA ARG A 726 47.88 -30.23 17.80
C ARG A 726 47.77 -31.34 16.73
N ASP A 727 47.77 -30.98 15.45
CA ASP A 727 47.53 -31.95 14.37
C ASP A 727 48.76 -32.88 14.23
N MET A 728 49.95 -32.31 14.43
CA MET A 728 51.23 -33.03 14.52
C MET A 728 51.27 -33.92 15.77
N LEU A 729 50.90 -33.39 16.94
CA LEU A 729 50.83 -34.15 18.20
C LEU A 729 49.84 -35.32 18.12
N PHE A 730 48.68 -35.11 17.51
CA PHE A 730 47.69 -36.16 17.31
C PHE A 730 48.21 -37.25 16.37
N LYS A 731 48.90 -36.87 15.30
CA LYS A 731 49.57 -37.82 14.40
C LYS A 731 50.64 -38.63 15.14
N TYR A 732 51.41 -38.01 16.02
CA TYR A 732 52.42 -38.71 16.84
C TYR A 732 51.77 -39.67 17.82
N TYR A 733 50.76 -39.20 18.56
CA TYR A 733 50.00 -40.00 19.51
C TYR A 733 49.36 -41.23 18.85
N ALA A 734 48.70 -41.08 17.70
CA ALA A 734 48.04 -42.19 17.00
C ALA A 734 49.03 -43.29 16.57
N ASN A 735 50.19 -42.91 16.05
CA ASN A 735 51.21 -43.87 15.61
C ASN A 735 51.93 -44.52 16.80
N LEU A 736 52.20 -43.77 17.88
CA LEU A 736 52.75 -44.32 19.13
C LEU A 736 51.76 -45.27 19.81
N MET A 737 50.45 -44.98 19.76
CA MET A 737 49.41 -45.89 20.24
C MET A 737 49.38 -47.20 19.44
N LEU A 738 49.59 -47.13 18.12
CA LEU A 738 49.68 -48.31 17.27
C LEU A 738 50.95 -49.13 17.58
N ILE A 739 52.10 -48.46 17.75
CA ILE A 739 53.35 -49.07 18.23
C ILE A 739 53.11 -49.81 19.55
N MET A 740 52.51 -49.13 20.53
CA MET A 740 52.19 -49.67 21.85
C MET A 740 51.29 -50.91 21.73
N GLN A 741 50.21 -50.84 20.93
CA GLN A 741 49.29 -51.95 20.73
C GLN A 741 49.97 -53.16 20.09
N LEU A 742 50.73 -52.96 19.01
CA LEU A 742 51.41 -54.03 18.29
C LEU A 742 52.52 -54.68 19.13
N TYR A 743 53.29 -53.86 19.84
CA TYR A 743 54.35 -54.33 20.73
C TYR A 743 53.79 -55.11 21.92
N ASN A 744 52.77 -54.56 22.60
CA ASN A 744 52.12 -55.25 23.73
C ASN A 744 51.47 -56.55 23.25
N LYS A 745 50.84 -56.57 22.07
CA LYS A 745 50.29 -57.79 21.45
C LYS A 745 51.37 -58.85 21.20
N LEU A 746 52.53 -58.46 20.68
CA LEU A 746 53.66 -59.36 20.46
C LEU A 746 54.16 -59.98 21.78
N ILE A 747 54.21 -59.21 22.87
CA ILE A 747 54.66 -59.71 24.18
C ILE A 747 53.63 -60.63 24.85
N THR A 748 52.34 -60.28 24.77
CA THR A 748 51.27 -61.02 25.46
C THR A 748 50.85 -62.29 24.71
N GLU A 749 50.77 -62.24 23.38
CA GLU A 749 50.29 -63.36 22.56
C GLU A 749 51.40 -64.31 22.08
N SER A 750 52.68 -64.01 22.32
CA SER A 750 53.77 -64.91 21.95
C SER A 750 53.87 -66.11 22.90
N LEU A 751 53.88 -67.31 22.32
CA LEU A 751 54.07 -68.55 23.08
C LEU A 751 55.51 -68.65 23.61
N PRO A 752 55.76 -69.36 24.73
CA PRO A 752 57.12 -69.53 25.27
C PRO A 752 58.13 -70.10 24.28
N VAL A 753 57.66 -70.89 23.29
CA VAL A 753 58.48 -71.46 22.21
C VAL A 753 58.74 -70.48 21.05
N GLU A 754 57.88 -69.47 20.88
CA GLU A 754 58.02 -68.41 19.86
C GLU A 754 58.94 -67.28 20.34
N LYS A 755 59.01 -67.04 21.65
CA LYS A 755 59.81 -65.96 22.25
C LYS A 755 61.30 -66.00 21.91
N PRO A 756 62.02 -67.14 21.94
CA PRO A 756 63.43 -67.21 21.56
C PRO A 756 63.68 -66.86 20.09
N LEU A 757 62.74 -67.22 19.21
CA LEU A 757 62.82 -67.00 17.76
C LEU A 757 62.65 -65.52 17.40
N ILE A 758 61.82 -64.80 18.17
CA ILE A 758 61.51 -63.39 17.95
C ILE A 758 62.46 -62.47 18.75
N SER A 759 63.17 -63.00 19.75
CA SER A 759 64.08 -62.26 20.65
C SER A 759 65.12 -61.37 19.97
N PRO A 760 65.86 -61.78 18.90
CA PRO A 760 66.87 -60.90 18.30
C PRO A 760 66.26 -59.69 17.61
N HIS A 761 65.08 -59.85 16.99
CA HIS A 761 64.34 -58.75 16.37
C HIS A 761 63.69 -57.85 17.42
N LEU A 762 63.17 -58.41 18.51
CA LEU A 762 62.65 -57.63 19.64
C LEU A 762 63.73 -56.82 20.35
N MET A 763 64.96 -57.35 20.53
CA MET A 763 66.06 -56.61 21.13
C MET A 763 66.46 -55.38 20.31
N LYS A 764 66.44 -55.49 18.97
CA LYS A 764 66.69 -54.34 18.09
C LYS A 764 65.63 -53.26 18.27
N ILE A 765 64.36 -53.65 18.32
CA ILE A 765 63.23 -52.74 18.55
C ILE A 765 63.29 -52.14 19.96
N ASP A 766 63.64 -52.92 20.99
CA ASP A 766 63.78 -52.45 22.38
C ASP A 766 64.88 -51.38 22.51
N ASN A 767 66.01 -51.54 21.81
CA ASN A 767 67.09 -50.54 21.80
C ASN A 767 66.65 -49.24 21.12
N GLU A 768 65.88 -49.31 20.04
CA GLU A 768 65.32 -48.11 19.40
C GLU A 768 64.29 -47.44 20.34
N LEU A 769 63.41 -48.23 20.97
CA LEU A 769 62.40 -47.74 21.91
C LEU A 769 62.99 -47.09 23.17
N GLU A 770 64.23 -47.41 23.56
CA GLU A 770 64.90 -46.80 24.72
C GLU A 770 65.13 -45.30 24.53
N GLU A 771 65.32 -44.85 23.29
CA GLU A 771 65.41 -43.42 22.92
C GLU A 771 64.07 -42.70 23.16
N ALA A 772 62.94 -43.36 22.90
CA ALA A 772 61.59 -42.84 23.19
C ALA A 772 61.19 -42.90 24.67
N LEU A 773 61.88 -43.72 25.48
CA LEU A 773 61.63 -43.84 26.92
C LEU A 773 62.44 -42.83 27.75
N THR A 774 63.54 -42.29 27.22
CA THR A 774 64.51 -41.51 28.01
C THR A 774 64.82 -40.13 27.44
N THR A 775 65.00 -39.98 26.12
CA THR A 775 65.54 -38.75 25.51
C THR A 775 64.54 -37.98 24.66
N LEU A 776 63.64 -38.65 23.93
CA LEU A 776 62.67 -37.97 23.07
C LEU A 776 61.48 -37.45 23.89
N SER A 777 61.22 -36.15 23.80
CA SER A 777 60.08 -35.48 24.45
C SER A 777 59.12 -34.88 23.43
N TRP A 778 57.89 -34.53 23.85
CA TRP A 778 56.86 -33.98 22.97
C TRP A 778 57.17 -32.57 22.42
N GLU A 779 58.18 -31.86 22.95
CA GLU A 779 58.60 -30.53 22.46
C GLU A 779 59.43 -30.57 21.18
N MET A 780 60.12 -31.69 20.89
CA MET A 780 61.05 -31.80 19.78
C MET A 780 60.34 -31.79 18.42
N GLN A 781 60.92 -31.13 17.41
CA GLN A 781 60.27 -30.91 16.10
C GLN A 781 60.47 -32.04 15.06
N ASP A 782 61.45 -32.93 15.25
CA ASP A 782 61.87 -33.90 14.22
C ASP A 782 61.66 -35.38 14.62
N ILE A 783 60.61 -35.67 15.39
CA ILE A 783 60.35 -37.03 15.93
C ILE A 783 59.63 -37.94 14.92
N TRP A 784 59.06 -37.38 13.86
CA TRP A 784 58.20 -38.15 12.92
C TRP A 784 58.95 -39.30 12.25
N GLU A 785 60.17 -39.06 11.78
CA GLU A 785 60.97 -40.07 11.07
C GLU A 785 61.28 -41.27 11.98
N TYR A 786 61.60 -40.98 13.25
CA TYR A 786 61.77 -41.99 14.28
C TYR A 786 60.49 -42.81 14.47
N ILE A 787 59.34 -42.16 14.73
CA ILE A 787 58.06 -42.86 14.97
C ILE A 787 57.66 -43.73 13.76
N ALA A 788 57.84 -43.21 12.54
CA ALA A 788 57.50 -43.93 11.32
C ALA A 788 58.41 -45.16 11.11
N ASN A 789 59.72 -45.02 11.33
CA ASN A 789 60.66 -46.14 11.22
C ASN A 789 60.37 -47.22 12.27
N THR A 790 60.21 -46.84 13.55
CA THR A 790 59.91 -47.79 14.63
C THR A 790 58.57 -48.51 14.40
N LEU A 791 57.54 -47.80 13.91
CA LEU A 791 56.26 -48.40 13.55
C LEU A 791 56.42 -49.43 12.42
N GLN A 792 57.16 -49.09 11.35
CA GLN A 792 57.40 -50.00 10.23
C GLN A 792 58.10 -51.28 10.70
N GLN A 793 59.12 -51.16 11.54
CA GLN A 793 59.85 -52.31 12.07
C GLN A 793 58.96 -53.23 12.92
N ILE A 794 58.10 -52.65 13.76
CA ILE A 794 57.15 -53.42 14.58
C ILE A 794 56.06 -54.06 13.72
N GLN A 795 55.47 -53.33 12.76
CA GLN A 795 54.47 -53.87 11.84
C GLN A 795 55.01 -55.01 10.99
N ASP A 796 56.23 -54.85 10.49
CA ASP A 796 56.95 -55.90 9.78
C ASP A 796 57.07 -57.14 10.67
N LEU A 797 57.53 -56.99 11.92
CA LEU A 797 57.67 -58.12 12.84
C LEU A 797 56.32 -58.76 13.17
N THR A 798 55.30 -57.98 13.50
CA THR A 798 53.96 -58.49 13.84
C THR A 798 53.31 -59.22 12.66
N SER A 799 53.39 -58.67 11.45
CA SER A 799 52.83 -59.31 10.24
C SER A 799 53.50 -60.65 9.94
N LYS A 800 54.81 -60.75 10.16
CA LYS A 800 55.56 -61.99 9.99
C LYS A 800 55.20 -63.03 11.03
N VAL A 801 55.13 -62.65 12.31
CA VAL A 801 54.69 -63.53 13.39
C VAL A 801 53.26 -64.03 13.15
N GLN A 802 52.36 -63.14 12.73
CA GLN A 802 50.97 -63.50 12.40
C GLN A 802 50.93 -64.49 11.22
N ARG A 803 51.67 -64.22 10.13
CA ARG A 803 51.74 -65.12 8.97
C ARG A 803 52.25 -66.51 9.37
N THR A 804 53.24 -66.60 10.26
CA THR A 804 53.73 -67.88 10.77
C THR A 804 52.68 -68.60 11.60
N LYS A 805 51.93 -67.88 12.45
CA LYS A 805 50.81 -68.45 13.21
C LYS A 805 49.69 -68.95 12.31
N ASP A 806 49.30 -68.16 11.31
CA ASP A 806 48.29 -68.52 10.32
C ASP A 806 48.71 -69.77 9.52
N ASN A 807 49.99 -69.85 9.13
CA ASN A 807 50.55 -71.04 8.49
C ASN A 807 50.46 -72.26 9.41
N VAL A 808 50.80 -72.12 10.70
CA VAL A 808 50.69 -73.23 11.68
C VAL A 808 49.25 -73.66 11.90
N GLU A 809 48.29 -72.73 11.94
CA GLU A 809 46.87 -73.05 12.07
C GLU A 809 46.32 -73.73 10.81
N ARG A 810 46.77 -73.29 9.63
CA ARG A 810 46.45 -73.94 8.36
C ARG A 810 47.01 -75.37 8.32
N LEU A 811 48.25 -75.57 8.76
CA LEU A 811 48.87 -76.90 8.91
C LEU A 811 48.04 -77.80 9.83
N LYS A 812 47.63 -77.30 11.01
CA LYS A 812 46.77 -78.04 11.94
C LYS A 812 45.42 -78.39 11.31
N THR A 813 44.82 -77.47 10.55
CA THR A 813 43.54 -77.69 9.87
C THR A 813 43.66 -78.77 8.81
N VAL A 814 44.69 -78.71 7.98
CA VAL A 814 44.99 -79.73 6.96
C VAL A 814 45.21 -81.09 7.62
N MET A 815 46.04 -81.17 8.67
CA MET A 815 46.26 -82.41 9.41
C MET A 815 44.98 -82.93 10.10
N ALA A 816 44.12 -82.05 10.59
CA ALA A 816 42.85 -82.42 11.21
C ALA A 816 41.91 -83.14 10.22
N THR A 817 41.88 -82.74 8.94
CA THR A 817 41.06 -83.43 7.92
C THR A 817 41.45 -84.89 7.75
N TRP A 818 42.74 -85.22 7.95
CA TRP A 818 43.23 -86.59 7.90
C TRP A 818 42.77 -87.42 9.10
N SER A 819 42.61 -86.78 10.26
CA SER A 819 42.17 -87.45 11.50
C SER A 819 40.65 -87.64 11.58
N GLN A 820 39.86 -86.79 10.93
CA GLN A 820 38.40 -86.78 11.04
C GLN A 820 37.71 -87.89 10.22
N SER A 821 38.34 -88.35 9.14
CA SER A 821 37.78 -89.38 8.24
C SER A 821 38.56 -90.69 8.37
N PRO A 822 37.94 -91.80 8.81
CA PRO A 822 38.60 -93.09 8.84
C PRO A 822 38.86 -93.60 7.41
N LEU A 823 39.96 -94.35 7.21
CA LEU A 823 40.37 -94.84 5.88
C LEU A 823 39.34 -95.77 5.23
N PHE A 824 38.56 -96.49 6.06
CA PHE A 824 37.50 -97.38 5.61
C PHE A 824 36.24 -97.10 6.44
N GLU A 825 35.15 -96.83 5.76
CA GLU A 825 33.82 -96.63 6.36
C GLU A 825 32.93 -97.85 6.09
N ARG A 826 31.94 -98.06 6.96
CA ARG A 826 30.97 -99.13 6.78
C ARG A 826 30.00 -98.73 5.66
N LYS A 827 29.92 -99.51 4.58
CA LYS A 827 28.89 -99.33 3.56
C LYS A 827 27.60 -100.01 4.02
N GLU A 828 26.51 -99.26 4.13
CA GLU A 828 25.23 -99.71 4.73
C GLU A 828 24.56 -100.92 4.07
N LYS A 829 25.03 -101.38 2.90
CA LYS A 829 24.36 -102.42 2.08
C LYS A 829 25.15 -103.73 1.91
N LEU A 830 26.21 -103.97 2.70
CA LEU A 830 26.99 -105.22 2.67
C LEU A 830 27.25 -105.74 4.10
N ASP A 831 27.09 -107.05 4.33
CA ASP A 831 27.26 -107.72 5.65
C ASP A 831 28.71 -107.76 6.17
N ASN A 832 29.66 -107.15 5.46
CA ASN A 832 31.04 -107.04 5.91
C ASN A 832 31.19 -105.82 6.84
N LEU A 833 31.82 -106.02 8.01
CA LEU A 833 32.08 -104.97 9.01
C LEU A 833 32.92 -103.79 8.45
N LEU A 834 33.66 -103.98 7.36
CA LEU A 834 34.40 -102.96 6.61
C LEU A 834 34.19 -103.14 5.10
N GLY A 835 33.86 -102.06 4.38
CA GLY A 835 33.65 -102.08 2.93
C GLY A 835 34.96 -102.14 2.14
N LEU A 836 35.52 -103.35 1.95
CA LEU A 836 36.83 -103.56 1.30
C LEU A 836 36.79 -103.72 -0.24
N THR A 837 35.62 -103.58 -0.88
CA THR A 837 35.48 -103.78 -2.35
C THR A 837 36.30 -102.79 -3.15
N ASP A 838 36.40 -101.54 -2.68
CA ASP A 838 37.07 -100.45 -3.40
C ASP A 838 38.43 -100.15 -2.76
N ARG A 839 39.01 -101.10 -2.01
CA ARG A 839 40.22 -100.91 -1.20
C ARG A 839 41.35 -100.22 -1.97
N HIS A 840 41.59 -100.64 -3.21
CA HIS A 840 42.67 -100.09 -4.02
C HIS A 840 42.38 -98.64 -4.45
N GLU A 841 41.12 -98.29 -4.72
CA GLU A 841 40.71 -96.94 -5.10
C GLU A 841 40.64 -96.01 -3.89
N THR A 842 40.07 -96.45 -2.76
CA THR A 842 39.98 -95.66 -1.53
C THR A 842 41.37 -95.36 -0.95
N VAL A 843 42.27 -96.35 -0.93
CA VAL A 843 43.66 -96.14 -0.49
C VAL A 843 44.39 -95.21 -1.45
N LYS A 844 44.24 -95.38 -2.78
CA LYS A 844 44.87 -94.49 -3.77
C LYS A 844 44.35 -93.06 -3.68
N LYS A 845 43.04 -92.88 -3.49
CA LYS A 845 42.41 -91.57 -3.29
C LYS A 845 42.93 -90.89 -2.01
N ARG A 846 42.97 -91.61 -0.89
CA ARG A 846 43.51 -91.08 0.37
C ARG A 846 45.00 -90.78 0.29
N TYR A 847 45.76 -91.62 -0.40
CA TYR A 847 47.19 -91.37 -0.63
C TYR A 847 47.41 -90.13 -1.49
N ASN A 848 46.62 -89.93 -2.55
CA ASN A 848 46.66 -88.72 -3.37
C ASN A 848 46.26 -87.46 -2.58
N GLU A 849 45.22 -87.54 -1.73
CA GLU A 849 44.81 -86.45 -0.83
C GLU A 849 45.93 -86.06 0.14
N ILE A 850 46.57 -87.05 0.78
CA ILE A 850 47.70 -86.81 1.69
C ILE A 850 48.93 -86.29 0.93
N THR A 851 49.19 -86.76 -0.28
CA THR A 851 50.32 -86.30 -1.09
C THR A 851 50.12 -84.85 -1.55
N ALA A 852 48.91 -84.49 -2.00
CA ALA A 852 48.57 -83.12 -2.37
C ALA A 852 48.61 -82.17 -1.17
N ALA A 853 48.06 -82.61 -0.03
CA ALA A 853 48.15 -81.86 1.22
C ALA A 853 49.61 -81.79 1.75
N GLY A 854 50.46 -82.78 1.48
CA GLY A 854 51.88 -82.76 1.77
C GLY A 854 52.65 -81.69 0.97
N VAL A 855 52.26 -81.45 -0.29
CA VAL A 855 52.78 -80.32 -1.10
C VAL A 855 52.33 -78.99 -0.49
N GLU A 856 51.05 -78.85 -0.12
CA GLU A 856 50.54 -77.64 0.57
C GLU A 856 51.27 -77.38 1.90
N VAL A 857 51.55 -78.44 2.68
CA VAL A 857 52.33 -78.35 3.93
C VAL A 857 53.76 -77.91 3.67
N LEU A 858 54.42 -78.44 2.64
CA LEU A 858 55.78 -78.04 2.24
C LEU A 858 55.81 -76.57 1.79
N ASP A 859 54.85 -76.13 0.97
CA ASP A 859 54.75 -74.73 0.53
C ASP A 859 54.55 -73.78 1.73
N LEU A 860 53.68 -74.14 2.68
CA LEU A 860 53.46 -73.37 3.91
C LEU A 860 54.69 -73.32 4.82
N MET A 861 55.50 -74.39 4.82
CA MET A 861 56.74 -74.48 5.56
C MET A 861 57.88 -73.71 4.89
N GLU A 862 58.06 -73.76 3.57
CA GLU A 862 59.07 -72.97 2.86
C GLU A 862 58.87 -71.47 3.05
N VAL A 863 57.62 -71.02 3.00
CA VAL A 863 57.25 -69.63 3.25
C VAL A 863 57.52 -69.18 4.70
N GLY A 864 57.47 -70.12 5.67
CA GLY A 864 57.70 -69.84 7.09
C GLY A 864 59.14 -70.07 7.58
N LEU A 865 59.88 -71.02 6.98
CA LEU A 865 61.25 -71.42 7.37
C LEU A 865 62.33 -70.57 6.73
N CYS A 866 62.07 -69.87 5.63
CA CYS A 866 63.00 -68.85 5.12
C CYS A 866 63.14 -67.63 6.05
N TRP A 867 62.46 -67.64 7.21
CA TRP A 867 62.32 -66.51 8.13
C TRP A 867 62.91 -66.72 9.53
N LEU A 868 63.08 -67.97 9.99
CA LEU A 868 63.67 -68.32 11.29
C LEU A 868 65.16 -68.60 11.14
#